data_AF-A0A935DZ32-F1
#
_entry.id   AF-A0A935DZ32-F1
#
_cell.length_a   1.000
_cell.length_b   1.000
_cell.length_c   1.000
_cell.angle_alpha   90.00
_cell.angle_beta   90.00
_cell.angle_gamma   90.00
#
_symmetry.space_group_name_H-M   'P 1'
#
loop_
_entity.id
_entity.type
_entity.pdbx_description
1 polymer ?
#
loop_
_entity_poly.entity_id
_entity_poly.type
_entity_poly.pdbx_seq_one_letter_code
_entity_poly.pdbx_strand_id
1 'polypeptide(L)'
;MLALGGTLDNTRGRILIDKDATFAVGGDLINDSGRIEADSLALDVAGNVYNRTLYAVDRKETTTVSRSEEDSFFGTTVTTRSDSTVTQSADLRAGIVARTGDLTLNVGKDLFVIGADLTAVGALTGRVSGNIEIQALALENSRQRIDTVSNQRSYTLNNGETETTGLTASGSIVNTQIDRQIRHQASLLEAGGKLDLESGGSTVIVGTQVKSGQDLRIVAGGHLALAAVVDSTRTERRLSTQVEGAAILPGLPTTNGERLELRHTDTAVGGQMDAGGPVTLQATGSLILGGQRVHSGGDTRLAGDSVVLDGLTLESRQEARNVGATALSLDTRGRHVGSAIQSGGTLEITATGKPADAESTAGSIRGSGVQLDAARTLTLAAEGDITFAAGRNAEDYVSRNRAGTTIVERSRDESARNGLSGEAINLAGRNLTLEAATLITPGKATLVARETLALTAATDAAAEHTLTVKKSGNWLSKKTTTTEHTEQSLQAATTRIDAQDIQLQSGGDLDLYGARLNASGEASLSAGGELHAYAVQDVHSVMDRKKVTRSSLGANLFAPGFMFPSGSTKTETRDSRTSEEAQVTQLQSAGELTTQSGGDTLLQGTRIAAAQTTLEVGVGDKAQADATLILEGAKSRLDTSRTVNKKSLVWQSQSGQGESTETLTLVNIQGPVTFQAQKIIAQLPEGNFKTQLEKQAAQPGQAWMLQLADRPGVD
;
A
#
# COMPACT_ATOMS: atom_id res chain seq x y z
N MET A 1 -46.96 -24.53 -5.69
CA MET A 1 -47.11 -23.22 -5.02
C MET A 1 -47.41 -23.48 -3.55
N LEU A 2 -46.56 -22.98 -2.65
CA LEU A 2 -46.76 -22.98 -1.20
C LEU A 2 -47.04 -21.54 -0.78
N ALA A 3 -48.16 -21.28 -0.09
CA ALA A 3 -48.53 -19.96 0.40
C ALA A 3 -48.65 -19.98 1.92
N LEU A 4 -47.93 -19.09 2.60
CA LEU A 4 -47.86 -18.97 4.05
C LEU A 4 -48.17 -17.52 4.42
N GLY A 5 -49.19 -17.30 5.26
CA GLY A 5 -49.55 -15.94 5.70
C GLY A 5 -48.57 -15.33 6.71
N GLY A 6 -47.67 -16.14 7.29
CA GLY A 6 -46.68 -15.72 8.30
C GLY A 6 -45.24 -16.06 7.88
N THR A 7 -44.35 -16.20 8.87
CA THR A 7 -42.93 -16.52 8.67
C THR A 7 -42.73 -17.98 8.22
N LEU A 8 -41.83 -18.20 7.25
CA LEU A 8 -41.30 -19.52 6.91
C LEU A 8 -39.94 -19.70 7.60
N ASP A 9 -39.85 -20.64 8.54
CA ASP A 9 -38.59 -20.95 9.25
C ASP A 9 -38.08 -22.34 8.84
N ASN A 10 -36.91 -22.37 8.21
CA ASN A 10 -36.15 -23.54 7.79
C ASN A 10 -34.79 -23.60 8.50
N THR A 11 -34.76 -23.37 9.82
CA THR A 11 -33.53 -23.48 10.61
C THR A 11 -33.02 -24.93 10.65
N ARG A 12 -31.80 -25.17 10.16
CA ARG A 12 -31.14 -26.49 10.06
C ARG A 12 -31.97 -27.55 9.32
N GLY A 13 -32.93 -27.10 8.52
CA GLY A 13 -33.86 -27.95 7.79
C GLY A 13 -33.47 -28.16 6.33
N ARG A 14 -34.21 -29.03 5.65
CA ARG A 14 -34.10 -29.22 4.20
C ARG A 14 -35.49 -29.23 3.58
N ILE A 15 -35.72 -28.31 2.66
CA ILE A 15 -36.90 -28.26 1.79
C ILE A 15 -36.43 -28.65 0.40
N LEU A 16 -36.83 -29.84 -0.05
CA LEU A 16 -36.50 -30.36 -1.38
C LEU A 16 -37.80 -30.55 -2.18
N ILE A 17 -37.87 -29.93 -3.35
CA ILE A 17 -38.98 -30.08 -4.30
C ILE A 17 -38.39 -30.56 -5.62
N ASP A 18 -38.88 -31.67 -6.16
CA ASP A 18 -38.34 -32.31 -7.39
C ASP A 18 -38.80 -31.64 -8.69
N LYS A 19 -39.52 -30.52 -8.60
CA LYS A 19 -40.08 -29.76 -9.72
C LYS A 19 -39.96 -28.27 -9.41
N ASP A 20 -40.48 -27.44 -10.32
CA ASP A 20 -40.59 -26.00 -10.09
C ASP A 20 -41.42 -25.69 -8.84
N ALA A 21 -40.95 -24.72 -8.06
CA ALA A 21 -41.56 -24.30 -6.83
C ALA A 21 -41.73 -22.78 -6.75
N THR A 22 -42.85 -22.36 -6.18
CA THR A 22 -43.13 -20.96 -5.82
C THR A 22 -43.52 -20.91 -4.35
N PHE A 23 -42.84 -20.07 -3.57
CA PHE A 23 -43.12 -19.81 -2.17
C PHE A 23 -43.64 -18.38 -2.03
N ALA A 24 -44.87 -18.21 -1.58
CA ALA A 24 -45.43 -16.92 -1.20
C ALA A 24 -45.46 -16.83 0.33
N VAL A 25 -44.65 -15.95 0.91
CA VAL A 25 -44.45 -15.80 2.37
C VAL A 25 -44.87 -14.40 2.79
N GLY A 26 -45.92 -14.29 3.61
CA GLY A 26 -46.44 -13.01 4.10
C GLY A 26 -45.58 -12.37 5.20
N GLY A 27 -44.76 -13.16 5.89
CA GLY A 27 -43.76 -12.70 6.86
C GLY A 27 -42.34 -12.79 6.33
N ASP A 28 -41.39 -13.12 7.22
CA ASP A 28 -40.00 -13.34 6.86
C ASP A 28 -39.76 -14.77 6.37
N LEU A 29 -38.73 -14.98 5.56
CA LEU A 29 -38.18 -16.30 5.24
C LEU A 29 -36.84 -16.45 5.96
N ILE A 30 -36.76 -17.39 6.90
CA ILE A 30 -35.56 -17.69 7.68
C ILE A 30 -35.01 -19.03 7.21
N ASN A 31 -33.85 -19.02 6.56
CA ASN A 31 -33.10 -20.20 6.13
C ASN A 31 -31.73 -20.20 6.82
N ASP A 32 -31.74 -20.49 8.12
CA ASP A 32 -30.54 -20.50 8.96
C ASP A 32 -29.92 -21.89 9.00
N SER A 33 -28.73 -22.07 8.42
CA SER A 33 -28.07 -23.35 8.21
C SER A 33 -28.97 -24.40 7.52
N GLY A 34 -29.98 -23.93 6.77
CA GLY A 34 -30.96 -24.75 6.08
C GLY A 34 -30.72 -24.78 4.58
N ARG A 35 -31.38 -25.72 3.90
CA ARG A 35 -31.30 -25.84 2.43
C ARG A 35 -32.69 -25.82 1.81
N ILE A 36 -32.90 -24.96 0.80
CA ILE A 36 -34.12 -24.90 0.00
C ILE A 36 -33.73 -25.16 -1.46
N GLU A 37 -34.29 -26.23 -2.05
CA GLU A 37 -33.91 -26.69 -3.38
C GLU A 37 -35.14 -27.03 -4.23
N ALA A 38 -35.19 -26.51 -5.45
CA ALA A 38 -36.19 -26.87 -6.46
C ALA A 38 -35.53 -26.98 -7.85
N ASP A 39 -36.27 -27.42 -8.88
CA ASP A 39 -35.77 -27.38 -10.26
C ASP A 39 -35.61 -25.92 -10.71
N SER A 40 -36.73 -25.19 -10.79
CA SER A 40 -36.78 -23.72 -10.74
C SER A 40 -37.41 -23.26 -9.43
N LEU A 41 -37.01 -22.10 -8.92
CA LEU A 41 -37.45 -21.59 -7.62
C LEU A 41 -37.83 -20.11 -7.69
N ALA A 42 -39.05 -19.79 -7.27
CA ALA A 42 -39.51 -18.43 -7.07
C ALA A 42 -39.86 -18.20 -5.59
N LEU A 43 -39.28 -17.17 -4.98
CA LEU A 43 -39.55 -16.76 -3.60
C LEU A 43 -40.16 -15.36 -3.60
N ASP A 44 -41.46 -15.27 -3.29
CA ASP A 44 -42.20 -14.03 -3.10
C ASP A 44 -42.39 -13.79 -1.61
N VAL A 45 -41.55 -12.95 -1.01
CA VAL A 45 -41.47 -12.74 0.45
C VAL A 45 -41.81 -11.29 0.76
N ALA A 46 -42.88 -11.04 1.52
CA ALA A 46 -43.27 -9.68 1.89
C ALA A 46 -42.36 -9.07 2.98
N GLY A 47 -41.73 -9.92 3.80
CA GLY A 47 -40.75 -9.54 4.81
C GLY A 47 -39.30 -9.60 4.32
N ASN A 48 -38.41 -9.96 5.24
CA ASN A 48 -36.99 -10.17 4.98
C ASN A 48 -36.70 -11.61 4.53
N VAL A 49 -35.61 -11.79 3.79
CA VAL A 49 -35.03 -13.10 3.51
C VAL A 49 -33.70 -13.23 4.23
N TYR A 50 -33.59 -14.21 5.11
CA TYR A 50 -32.34 -14.59 5.78
C TYR A 50 -31.87 -15.93 5.23
N ASN A 51 -30.71 -15.97 4.59
CA ASN A 51 -30.03 -17.18 4.16
C ASN A 51 -28.64 -17.22 4.78
N ARG A 52 -28.52 -17.78 5.98
CA ARG A 52 -27.33 -17.57 6.82
C ARG A 52 -26.78 -18.90 7.31
N THR A 53 -25.50 -19.14 7.14
CA THR A 53 -24.84 -20.23 7.85
C THR A 53 -24.56 -19.79 9.29
N LEU A 54 -25.14 -20.49 10.27
CA LEU A 54 -24.88 -20.26 11.69
C LEU A 54 -23.58 -20.94 12.13
N TYR A 55 -23.10 -20.58 13.32
CA TYR A 55 -22.05 -21.33 14.00
C TYR A 55 -22.61 -22.67 14.53
N ALA A 56 -21.96 -23.79 14.19
CA ALA A 56 -22.21 -25.10 14.81
C ALA A 56 -21.57 -25.17 16.20
N VAL A 57 -20.40 -24.55 16.34
CA VAL A 57 -19.72 -24.36 17.62
C VAL A 57 -19.43 -22.88 17.72
N ASP A 58 -19.88 -22.26 18.82
CA ASP A 58 -19.42 -20.95 19.27
C ASP A 58 -19.16 -21.09 20.77
N ARG A 59 -17.93 -21.53 21.08
CA ARG A 59 -17.56 -21.92 22.42
C ARG A 59 -16.45 -21.03 22.90
N LYS A 60 -16.71 -20.39 24.05
CA LYS A 60 -15.71 -19.65 24.82
C LYS A 60 -15.54 -20.33 26.17
N GLU A 61 -14.40 -20.96 26.37
CA GLU A 61 -14.09 -21.68 27.61
C GLU A 61 -12.79 -21.15 28.22
N THR A 62 -12.77 -21.07 29.55
CA THR A 62 -11.55 -20.82 30.31
C THR A 62 -11.44 -21.89 31.38
N THR A 63 -10.35 -22.66 31.36
CA THR A 63 -10.03 -23.66 32.40
C THR A 63 -8.75 -23.25 33.11
N THR A 64 -8.77 -23.23 34.45
CA THR A 64 -7.59 -22.95 35.26
C THR A 64 -7.33 -24.12 36.20
N VAL A 65 -6.12 -24.68 36.14
CA VAL A 65 -5.66 -25.76 37.03
C VAL A 65 -4.40 -25.31 37.74
N SER A 66 -4.39 -25.43 39.06
CA SER A 66 -3.23 -25.13 39.90
C SER A 66 -2.77 -26.39 40.63
N ARG A 67 -1.46 -26.62 40.66
CA ARG A 67 -0.82 -27.70 41.41
C ARG A 67 0.29 -27.11 42.26
N SER A 68 0.31 -27.49 43.54
CA SER A 68 1.36 -27.13 44.49
C SER A 68 2.19 -28.35 44.79
N GLU A 69 3.51 -28.21 44.73
CA GLU A 69 4.48 -29.22 45.13
C GLU A 69 5.41 -28.63 46.18
N GLU A 70 5.66 -29.39 47.23
CA GLU A 70 6.53 -28.99 48.34
C GLU A 70 7.78 -29.86 48.31
N ASP A 71 8.94 -29.22 48.16
CA ASP A 71 10.24 -29.87 48.21
C ASP A 71 11.04 -29.31 49.38
N SER A 72 11.50 -30.21 50.26
CA SER A 72 12.36 -29.90 51.41
C SER A 72 13.63 -29.11 51.07
N PHE A 73 14.15 -29.21 49.85
CA PHE A 73 15.36 -28.51 49.40
C PHE A 73 15.06 -27.23 48.59
N PHE A 74 14.00 -27.21 47.79
CA PHE A 74 13.68 -26.12 46.86
C PHE A 74 12.53 -25.19 47.28
N GLY A 75 11.76 -25.52 48.34
CA GLY A 75 10.62 -24.73 48.81
C GLY A 75 9.30 -25.11 48.15
N THR A 76 8.31 -24.21 48.18
CA THR A 76 6.99 -24.44 47.56
C THR A 76 7.00 -23.98 46.11
N THR A 77 6.66 -24.88 45.18
CA THR A 77 6.46 -24.58 43.76
C THR A 77 4.98 -24.66 43.44
N VAL A 78 4.40 -23.56 42.95
CA VAL A 78 3.01 -23.53 42.47
C VAL A 78 3.03 -23.36 40.96
N THR A 79 2.50 -24.36 40.25
CA THR A 79 2.28 -24.29 38.81
C THR A 79 0.80 -24.07 38.54
N THR A 80 0.45 -22.94 37.92
CA THR A 80 -0.90 -22.63 37.48
C THR A 80 -0.93 -22.60 35.95
N ARG A 81 -1.81 -23.39 35.35
CA ARG A 81 -2.12 -23.37 33.93
C ARG A 81 -3.52 -22.84 33.72
N SER A 82 -3.65 -21.71 33.03
CA SER A 82 -4.92 -21.20 32.54
C SER A 82 -4.97 -21.33 31.02
N ASP A 83 -6.04 -21.94 30.51
CA ASP A 83 -6.25 -22.17 29.08
C ASP A 83 -7.61 -21.56 28.71
N SER A 84 -7.57 -20.53 27.87
CA SER A 84 -8.76 -19.88 27.31
C SER A 84 -8.85 -20.18 25.83
N THR A 85 -9.96 -20.73 25.37
CA THR A 85 -10.19 -21.08 23.97
C THR A 85 -11.44 -20.39 23.44
N VAL A 86 -11.35 -19.88 22.22
CA VAL A 86 -12.48 -19.57 21.36
C VAL A 86 -12.42 -20.57 20.22
N THR A 87 -13.46 -21.36 20.05
CA THR A 87 -13.57 -22.30 18.93
C THR A 87 -14.85 -22.01 18.19
N GLN A 88 -14.71 -21.55 16.95
CA GLN A 88 -15.82 -21.35 16.03
C GLN A 88 -15.71 -22.28 14.82
N SER A 89 -16.82 -22.93 14.49
CA SER A 89 -16.97 -23.69 13.26
C SER A 89 -18.33 -23.41 12.65
N ALA A 90 -18.38 -23.30 11.33
CA ALA A 90 -19.64 -23.19 10.59
C ALA A 90 -20.48 -24.46 10.77
N ASP A 91 -21.80 -24.28 10.80
CA ASP A 91 -22.77 -25.36 10.69
C ASP A 91 -22.96 -25.77 9.22
N LEU A 92 -24.02 -26.53 8.93
CA LEU A 92 -24.44 -26.81 7.56
C LEU A 92 -24.57 -25.52 6.77
N ARG A 93 -23.86 -25.46 5.64
CA ARG A 93 -23.89 -24.30 4.73
C ARG A 93 -25.32 -24.06 4.26
N ALA A 94 -25.84 -22.88 4.58
CA ALA A 94 -27.17 -22.48 4.12
C ALA A 94 -27.18 -22.30 2.61
N GLY A 95 -28.27 -22.69 1.96
CA GLY A 95 -28.37 -22.62 0.50
C GLY A 95 -29.80 -22.48 0.01
N ILE A 96 -29.99 -21.57 -0.95
CA ILE A 96 -31.20 -21.46 -1.76
C ILE A 96 -30.78 -21.72 -3.21
N VAL A 97 -31.28 -22.83 -3.78
CA VAL A 97 -30.72 -23.42 -5.00
C VAL A 97 -31.81 -23.79 -6.00
N ALA A 98 -31.72 -23.25 -7.22
CA ALA A 98 -32.42 -23.76 -8.39
C ALA A 98 -31.50 -24.74 -9.15
N ARG A 99 -31.84 -26.03 -9.14
CA ARG A 99 -30.95 -27.11 -9.59
C ARG A 99 -30.85 -27.25 -11.11
N THR A 100 -31.86 -26.78 -11.85
CA THR A 100 -31.92 -26.96 -13.31
C THR A 100 -32.40 -25.70 -14.03
N GLY A 101 -33.23 -24.88 -13.38
CA GLY A 101 -33.82 -23.68 -13.96
C GLY A 101 -33.43 -22.41 -13.22
N ASP A 102 -34.37 -21.45 -13.21
CA ASP A 102 -34.13 -20.11 -12.72
C ASP A 102 -34.41 -19.97 -11.21
N LEU A 103 -33.71 -19.06 -10.56
CA LEU A 103 -34.00 -18.60 -9.21
C LEU A 103 -34.46 -17.14 -9.25
N THR A 104 -35.70 -16.91 -8.85
CA THR A 104 -36.30 -15.57 -8.72
C THR A 104 -36.56 -15.25 -7.25
N LEU A 105 -36.07 -14.10 -6.79
CA LEU A 105 -36.33 -13.56 -5.47
C LEU A 105 -37.07 -12.22 -5.59
N ASN A 106 -38.27 -12.13 -5.02
CA ASN A 106 -38.99 -10.89 -4.82
C ASN A 106 -39.12 -10.65 -3.31
N VAL A 107 -38.38 -9.67 -2.78
CA VAL A 107 -38.27 -9.42 -1.33
C VAL A 107 -38.81 -8.04 -0.99
N GLY A 108 -39.81 -7.99 -0.11
CA GLY A 108 -40.50 -6.77 0.30
C GLY A 108 -39.70 -5.89 1.26
N LYS A 109 -38.69 -6.44 1.92
CA LYS A 109 -37.73 -5.71 2.78
C LYS A 109 -36.29 -6.02 2.38
N ASP A 110 -35.48 -6.57 3.27
CA ASP A 110 -34.04 -6.77 3.09
C ASP A 110 -33.70 -8.24 2.78
N LEU A 111 -32.60 -8.46 2.06
CA LEU A 111 -32.01 -9.77 1.78
C LEU A 111 -30.65 -9.89 2.47
N PHE A 112 -30.50 -10.92 3.32
CA PHE A 112 -29.26 -11.23 4.02
C PHE A 112 -28.73 -12.60 3.61
N VAL A 113 -27.49 -12.67 3.13
CA VAL A 113 -26.80 -13.91 2.76
C VAL A 113 -25.44 -13.95 3.45
N ILE A 114 -25.24 -14.88 4.39
CA ILE A 114 -24.01 -14.92 5.21
C ILE A 114 -23.36 -16.30 5.15
N GLY A 115 -22.15 -16.37 4.59
CA GLY A 115 -21.41 -17.61 4.34
C GLY A 115 -22.26 -18.68 3.66
N ALA A 116 -23.15 -18.29 2.75
CA ALA A 116 -24.23 -19.12 2.22
C ALA A 116 -24.28 -19.07 0.69
N ASP A 117 -25.07 -19.98 0.12
CA ASP A 117 -25.22 -20.15 -1.33
C ASP A 117 -26.53 -19.58 -1.82
N LEU A 118 -26.45 -18.81 -2.90
CA LEU A 118 -27.58 -18.41 -3.71
C LEU A 118 -27.27 -18.75 -5.17
N THR A 119 -27.81 -19.86 -5.66
CA THR A 119 -27.37 -20.44 -6.94
C THR A 119 -28.52 -20.86 -7.86
N ALA A 120 -28.29 -20.73 -9.16
CA ALA A 120 -29.18 -21.19 -10.23
C ALA A 120 -28.37 -21.76 -11.40
N VAL A 121 -28.82 -22.87 -11.97
CA VAL A 121 -28.29 -23.34 -13.27
C VAL A 121 -28.75 -22.44 -14.41
N GLY A 122 -29.97 -21.91 -14.33
CA GLY A 122 -30.50 -20.87 -15.21
C GLY A 122 -30.11 -19.46 -14.74
N ALA A 123 -31.04 -18.53 -14.86
CA ALA A 123 -30.87 -17.15 -14.41
C ALA A 123 -31.08 -17.02 -12.90
N LEU A 124 -30.34 -16.10 -12.27
CA LEU A 124 -30.59 -15.62 -10.92
C LEU A 124 -31.10 -14.19 -10.99
N THR A 125 -32.35 -13.96 -10.60
CA THR A 125 -32.94 -12.61 -10.54
C THR A 125 -33.38 -12.29 -9.13
N GLY A 126 -32.91 -11.18 -8.56
CA GLY A 126 -33.33 -10.68 -7.27
C GLY A 126 -33.84 -9.25 -7.35
N ARG A 127 -35.08 -9.03 -6.90
CA ARG A 127 -35.70 -7.72 -6.74
C ARG A 127 -36.02 -7.52 -5.26
N VAL A 128 -35.32 -6.59 -4.63
CA VAL A 128 -35.36 -6.36 -3.19
C VAL A 128 -35.76 -4.91 -2.94
N SER A 129 -36.84 -4.67 -2.21
CA SER A 129 -37.34 -3.31 -1.98
C SER A 129 -36.43 -2.52 -1.01
N GLY A 130 -35.79 -3.22 -0.07
CA GLY A 130 -34.81 -2.68 0.88
C GLY A 130 -33.37 -2.92 0.43
N ASN A 131 -32.52 -3.30 1.38
CA ASN A 131 -31.09 -3.50 1.20
C ASN A 131 -30.75 -4.96 0.85
N ILE A 132 -29.60 -5.14 0.20
CA ILE A 132 -29.00 -6.46 -0.03
C ILE A 132 -27.65 -6.52 0.71
N GLU A 133 -27.50 -7.49 1.60
CA GLU A 133 -26.26 -7.73 2.34
C GLU A 133 -25.80 -9.17 2.11
N ILE A 134 -24.70 -9.33 1.38
CA ILE A 134 -24.09 -10.63 1.08
C ILE A 134 -22.67 -10.60 1.62
N GLN A 135 -22.39 -11.43 2.63
CA GLN A 135 -21.14 -11.40 3.36
C GLN A 135 -20.56 -12.79 3.56
N ALA A 136 -19.23 -12.87 3.68
CA ALA A 136 -18.59 -14.07 4.18
C ALA A 136 -18.88 -14.26 5.68
N LEU A 137 -18.96 -15.52 6.12
CA LEU A 137 -19.02 -15.84 7.55
C LEU A 137 -17.60 -15.87 8.13
N ALA A 138 -17.32 -14.99 9.09
CA ALA A 138 -16.06 -15.00 9.82
C ALA A 138 -16.06 -16.11 10.89
N LEU A 139 -14.99 -16.91 10.92
CA LEU A 139 -14.76 -18.01 11.86
C LEU A 139 -13.46 -17.73 12.63
N GLU A 140 -13.58 -17.47 13.93
CA GLU A 140 -12.43 -17.30 14.82
C GLU A 140 -12.09 -18.61 15.57
N ASN A 141 -10.84 -19.03 15.45
CA ASN A 141 -10.27 -20.05 16.32
C ASN A 141 -9.07 -19.46 17.05
N SER A 142 -9.18 -19.32 18.36
CA SER A 142 -8.11 -18.80 19.19
C SER A 142 -7.91 -19.61 20.47
N ARG A 143 -6.66 -19.69 20.91
CA ARG A 143 -6.26 -20.32 22.15
C ARG A 143 -5.20 -19.46 22.82
N GLN A 144 -5.50 -19.04 24.03
CA GLN A 144 -4.57 -18.37 24.93
C GLN A 144 -4.27 -19.30 26.09
N ARG A 145 -3.00 -19.70 26.19
CA ARG A 145 -2.48 -20.48 27.30
C ARG A 145 -1.52 -19.63 28.12
N ILE A 146 -1.77 -19.55 29.43
CA ILE A 146 -0.90 -18.93 30.41
C ILE A 146 -0.43 -20.02 31.37
N ASP A 147 0.86 -20.33 31.36
CA ASP A 147 1.51 -21.17 32.37
C ASP A 147 2.32 -20.27 33.31
N THR A 148 1.89 -20.17 34.56
CA THR A 148 2.61 -19.47 35.63
C THR A 148 3.26 -20.51 36.54
N VAL A 149 4.58 -20.46 36.67
CA VAL A 149 5.33 -21.23 37.68
C VAL A 149 5.89 -20.24 38.67
N SER A 150 5.40 -20.27 39.91
CA SER A 150 5.91 -19.45 41.01
C SER A 150 6.57 -20.33 42.06
N ASN A 151 7.79 -19.96 42.45
CA ASN A 151 8.54 -20.62 43.50
C ASN A 151 8.70 -19.66 44.67
N GLN A 152 8.45 -20.15 45.89
CA GLN A 152 8.67 -19.41 47.11
C GLN A 152 9.53 -20.24 48.06
N ARG A 153 10.60 -19.63 48.58
CA ARG A 153 11.51 -20.27 49.52
C ARG A 153 11.80 -19.36 50.70
N SER A 154 11.58 -19.87 51.91
CA SER A 154 11.96 -19.19 53.15
C SER A 154 13.31 -19.70 53.65
N TYR A 155 14.17 -18.78 54.06
CA TYR A 155 15.48 -19.02 54.63
C TYR A 155 15.51 -18.56 56.08
N THR A 156 16.28 -19.27 56.89
CA THR A 156 16.68 -18.84 58.22
C THR A 156 18.17 -18.53 58.18
N LEU A 157 18.54 -17.28 58.49
CA LEU A 157 19.93 -16.85 58.56
C LEU A 157 20.36 -16.84 60.03
N ASN A 158 21.39 -17.63 60.39
CA ASN A 158 21.95 -17.63 61.74
C ASN A 158 23.41 -17.17 61.65
N ASN A 159 23.74 -16.05 62.30
CA ASN A 159 25.09 -15.47 62.28
C ASN A 159 25.90 -15.76 63.56
N GLY A 160 25.42 -16.66 64.43
CA GLY A 160 26.08 -17.03 65.68
C GLY A 160 25.68 -16.20 66.91
N GLU A 161 25.06 -15.02 66.74
CA GLU A 161 24.52 -14.18 67.84
C GLU A 161 23.01 -13.91 67.72
N THR A 162 22.43 -13.97 66.52
CA THR A 162 21.00 -13.76 66.29
C THR A 162 20.49 -14.66 65.16
N GLU A 163 19.36 -15.32 65.38
CA GLU A 163 18.66 -16.11 64.35
C GLU A 163 17.60 -15.23 63.67
N THR A 164 17.79 -14.93 62.39
CA THR A 164 16.80 -14.22 61.57
C THR A 164 16.02 -15.26 60.77
N THR A 165 14.82 -15.60 61.24
CA THR A 165 13.87 -16.48 60.56
C THR A 165 12.98 -15.69 59.59
N GLY A 166 12.66 -16.25 58.42
CA GLY A 166 11.60 -15.73 57.53
C GLY A 166 12.05 -14.93 56.29
N LEU A 167 13.33 -14.97 55.91
CA LEU A 167 13.77 -14.36 54.64
C LEU A 167 13.16 -15.12 53.46
N THR A 168 12.26 -14.51 52.70
CA THR A 168 11.60 -15.18 51.58
C THR A 168 12.16 -14.70 50.24
N ALA A 169 12.70 -15.62 49.45
CA ALA A 169 12.95 -15.41 48.03
C ALA A 169 11.75 -15.94 47.24
N SER A 170 11.28 -15.16 46.25
CA SER A 170 10.17 -15.58 45.40
C SER A 170 10.53 -15.34 43.95
N GLY A 171 10.28 -16.29 43.07
CA GLY A 171 10.48 -16.16 41.64
C GLY A 171 9.21 -16.57 40.90
N SER A 172 8.96 -15.95 39.75
CA SER A 172 7.83 -16.33 38.89
C SER A 172 8.25 -16.33 37.43
N ILE A 173 7.87 -17.38 36.70
CA ILE A 173 7.96 -17.46 35.25
C ILE A 173 6.53 -17.56 34.73
N VAL A 174 6.15 -16.62 33.86
CA VAL A 174 4.86 -16.63 33.17
C VAL A 174 5.11 -16.83 31.68
N ASN A 175 4.67 -17.96 31.16
CA ASN A 175 4.66 -18.27 29.73
C ASN A 175 3.26 -18.05 29.19
N THR A 176 3.10 -17.07 28.30
CA THR A 176 1.86 -16.81 27.58
C THR A 176 2.04 -17.23 26.11
N GLN A 177 1.23 -18.16 25.63
CA GLN A 177 1.12 -18.52 24.22
C GLN A 177 -0.28 -18.14 23.74
N ILE A 178 -0.36 -17.36 22.66
CA ILE A 178 -1.60 -17.00 22.00
C ILE A 178 -1.49 -17.47 20.56
N ASP A 179 -2.37 -18.37 20.16
CA ASP A 179 -2.58 -18.77 18.78
C ASP A 179 -3.96 -18.25 18.37
N ARG A 180 -4.05 -17.47 17.29
CA ARG A 180 -5.31 -16.94 16.77
C ARG A 180 -5.33 -17.09 15.26
N GLN A 181 -6.47 -17.50 14.74
CA GLN A 181 -6.73 -17.64 13.33
C GLN A 181 -8.14 -17.11 13.04
N ILE A 182 -8.26 -16.25 12.04
CA ILE A 182 -9.55 -15.84 11.48
C ILE A 182 -9.60 -16.33 10.04
N ARG A 183 -10.62 -17.12 9.73
CA ARG A 183 -10.94 -17.54 8.36
C ARG A 183 -12.33 -17.08 7.98
N HIS A 184 -12.52 -16.74 6.72
CA HIS A 184 -13.82 -16.39 6.18
C HIS A 184 -14.34 -17.51 5.28
N GLN A 185 -15.54 -18.00 5.56
CA GLN A 185 -16.30 -18.81 4.62
C GLN A 185 -17.02 -17.87 3.66
N ALA A 186 -16.49 -17.75 2.44
CA ALA A 186 -17.07 -16.92 1.40
C ALA A 186 -18.52 -17.34 1.08
N SER A 187 -19.39 -16.35 0.83
CA SER A 187 -20.68 -16.59 0.18
C SER A 187 -20.48 -16.84 -1.31
N LEU A 188 -21.42 -17.56 -1.93
CA LEU A 188 -21.43 -17.84 -3.37
C LEU A 188 -22.73 -17.33 -3.98
N LEU A 189 -22.57 -16.51 -5.01
CA LEU A 189 -23.65 -16.04 -5.85
C LEU A 189 -23.39 -16.54 -7.27
N GLU A 190 -24.17 -17.49 -7.77
CA GLU A 190 -23.87 -18.15 -9.05
C GLU A 190 -25.11 -18.32 -9.92
N ALA A 191 -25.02 -17.89 -11.18
CA ALA A 191 -26.01 -18.17 -12.22
C ALA A 191 -25.30 -18.80 -13.43
N GLY A 192 -25.81 -19.92 -13.95
CA GLY A 192 -25.35 -20.44 -15.24
C GLY A 192 -25.83 -19.60 -16.43
N GLY A 193 -26.94 -18.86 -16.25
CA GLY A 193 -27.42 -17.83 -17.16
C GLY A 193 -27.02 -16.42 -16.70
N LYS A 194 -27.95 -15.47 -16.82
CA LYS A 194 -27.81 -14.09 -16.31
C LYS A 194 -27.90 -14.04 -14.79
N LEU A 195 -27.09 -13.18 -14.18
CA LEU A 195 -27.21 -12.77 -12.79
C LEU A 195 -27.67 -11.31 -12.74
N ASP A 196 -28.83 -11.05 -12.14
CA ASP A 196 -29.46 -9.72 -12.06
C ASP A 196 -29.95 -9.45 -10.64
N LEU A 197 -29.29 -8.54 -9.91
CA LEU A 197 -29.70 -8.11 -8.58
C LEU A 197 -30.05 -6.62 -8.58
N GLU A 198 -31.19 -6.29 -7.99
CA GLU A 198 -31.65 -4.91 -7.83
C GLU A 198 -32.17 -4.69 -6.41
N SER A 199 -31.64 -3.67 -5.74
CA SER A 199 -32.09 -3.21 -4.43
C SER A 199 -32.68 -1.80 -4.51
N GLY A 200 -33.75 -1.55 -3.76
CA GLY A 200 -34.27 -0.19 -3.55
C GLY A 200 -33.41 0.63 -2.59
N GLY A 201 -32.66 -0.04 -1.71
CA GLY A 201 -31.70 0.55 -0.78
C GLY A 201 -30.24 0.36 -1.23
N SER A 202 -29.35 0.14 -0.26
CA SER A 202 -27.94 -0.11 -0.52
C SER A 202 -27.65 -1.60 -0.72
N THR A 203 -26.61 -1.92 -1.47
CA THR A 203 -26.11 -3.28 -1.67
C THR A 203 -24.67 -3.39 -1.18
N VAL A 204 -24.41 -4.36 -0.32
CA VAL A 204 -23.09 -4.66 0.23
C VAL A 204 -22.76 -6.11 -0.08
N ILE A 205 -21.67 -6.34 -0.80
CA ILE A 205 -21.18 -7.67 -1.19
C ILE A 205 -19.72 -7.82 -0.78
N VAL A 206 -19.47 -8.49 0.34
CA VAL A 206 -18.15 -8.52 0.97
C VAL A 206 -17.68 -9.96 1.18
N GLY A 207 -16.45 -10.27 0.77
CA GLY A 207 -15.88 -11.62 0.88
C GLY A 207 -16.65 -12.69 0.09
N THR A 208 -17.32 -12.28 -1.00
CA THR A 208 -18.19 -13.16 -1.80
C THR A 208 -17.53 -13.49 -3.13
N GLN A 209 -17.85 -14.67 -3.69
CA GLN A 209 -17.57 -15.02 -5.08
C GLN A 209 -18.85 -14.84 -5.90
N VAL A 210 -18.79 -14.07 -6.98
CA VAL A 210 -19.92 -13.81 -7.85
C VAL A 210 -19.61 -14.37 -9.24
N LYS A 211 -20.51 -15.20 -9.78
CA LYS A 211 -20.36 -15.86 -11.07
C LYS A 211 -21.63 -15.76 -11.91
N SER A 212 -21.47 -15.36 -13.15
CA SER A 212 -22.52 -15.36 -14.16
C SER A 212 -22.02 -16.05 -15.42
N GLY A 213 -22.77 -17.02 -15.95
CA GLY A 213 -22.45 -17.63 -17.24
C GLY A 213 -22.72 -16.69 -18.43
N GLN A 214 -23.54 -15.64 -18.21
CA GLN A 214 -23.82 -14.59 -19.19
C GLN A 214 -23.59 -13.22 -18.53
N ASP A 215 -24.58 -12.32 -18.61
CA ASP A 215 -24.50 -10.96 -18.11
C ASP A 215 -24.56 -10.93 -16.58
N LEU A 216 -23.84 -10.00 -15.99
CA LEU A 216 -23.92 -9.70 -14.56
C LEU A 216 -24.38 -8.26 -14.39
N ARG A 217 -25.52 -8.07 -13.73
CA ARG A 217 -26.06 -6.75 -13.38
C ARG A 217 -26.33 -6.65 -11.89
N ILE A 218 -25.79 -5.62 -11.25
CA ILE A 218 -26.11 -5.26 -9.86
C ILE A 218 -26.45 -3.78 -9.82
N VAL A 219 -27.66 -3.46 -9.35
CA VAL A 219 -28.15 -2.08 -9.23
C VAL A 219 -28.58 -1.82 -7.80
N ALA A 220 -28.08 -0.73 -7.22
CA ALA A 220 -28.47 -0.25 -5.90
C ALA A 220 -29.18 1.11 -5.99
N GLY A 221 -30.35 1.20 -5.35
CA GLY A 221 -31.09 2.45 -5.15
C GLY A 221 -30.41 3.41 -4.16
N GLY A 222 -29.38 2.96 -3.44
CA GLY A 222 -28.45 3.74 -2.61
C GLY A 222 -27.00 3.49 -3.01
N HIS A 223 -26.15 3.06 -2.07
CA HIS A 223 -24.73 2.76 -2.31
C HIS A 223 -24.53 1.31 -2.76
N LEU A 224 -23.50 1.05 -3.58
CA LEU A 224 -23.05 -0.30 -3.92
C LEU A 224 -21.60 -0.48 -3.47
N ALA A 225 -21.37 -1.34 -2.48
CA ALA A 225 -20.05 -1.65 -1.97
C ALA A 225 -19.69 -3.11 -2.22
N LEU A 226 -18.57 -3.35 -2.90
CA LEU A 226 -17.99 -4.67 -3.11
C LEU A 226 -16.58 -4.71 -2.55
N ALA A 227 -16.28 -5.62 -1.64
CA ALA A 227 -14.96 -5.70 -1.02
C ALA A 227 -14.50 -7.15 -0.80
N ALA A 228 -13.19 -7.36 -0.91
CA ALA A 228 -12.58 -8.59 -0.40
C ALA A 228 -12.52 -8.50 1.14
N VAL A 229 -12.41 -9.65 1.81
CA VAL A 229 -12.10 -9.70 3.25
C VAL A 229 -10.69 -10.22 3.46
N VAL A 230 -10.12 -9.95 4.63
CA VAL A 230 -8.76 -10.40 4.97
C VAL A 230 -8.85 -11.55 5.97
N ASP A 231 -8.38 -12.71 5.55
CA ASP A 231 -8.09 -13.85 6.43
C ASP A 231 -6.79 -13.60 7.17
N SER A 232 -6.78 -13.87 8.47
CA SER A 232 -5.57 -13.94 9.26
C SER A 232 -5.22 -15.40 9.48
N THR A 233 -4.40 -15.94 8.57
CA THR A 233 -4.14 -17.38 8.43
C THR A 233 -3.43 -17.98 9.63
N ARG A 234 -2.61 -17.20 10.35
CA ARG A 234 -1.96 -17.58 11.60
C ARG A 234 -1.42 -16.35 12.32
N THR A 235 -1.88 -16.08 13.54
CA THR A 235 -1.24 -15.18 14.50
C THR A 235 -0.76 -16.00 15.69
N GLU A 236 0.55 -16.17 15.85
CA GLU A 236 1.16 -16.90 16.97
C GLU A 236 2.03 -15.92 17.77
N ARG A 237 1.75 -15.75 19.06
CA ARG A 237 2.50 -14.90 19.98
C ARG A 237 2.92 -15.71 21.21
N ARG A 238 4.22 -15.86 21.43
CA ARG A 238 4.80 -16.47 22.63
C ARG A 238 5.54 -15.42 23.43
N LEU A 239 5.15 -15.21 24.69
CA LEU A 239 5.80 -14.31 25.63
C LEU A 239 6.19 -15.09 26.90
N SER A 240 7.47 -15.07 27.26
CA SER A 240 7.95 -15.58 28.54
C SER A 240 8.46 -14.41 29.37
N THR A 241 7.84 -14.14 30.52
CA THR A 241 8.32 -13.15 31.49
C THR A 241 8.86 -13.86 32.72
N GLN A 242 10.09 -13.56 33.11
CA GLN A 242 10.72 -14.07 34.32
C GLN A 242 10.96 -12.91 35.28
N VAL A 243 10.49 -13.07 36.51
CA VAL A 243 10.73 -12.16 37.63
C VAL A 243 11.47 -12.95 38.70
N GLU A 244 12.71 -12.58 38.98
CA GLU A 244 13.48 -13.14 40.10
C GLU A 244 13.44 -12.16 41.28
N GLY A 245 12.79 -12.56 42.37
CA GLY A 245 12.87 -11.89 43.66
C GLY A 245 14.01 -12.48 44.48
N ALA A 246 15.07 -11.71 44.66
CA ALA A 246 16.14 -12.04 45.59
C ALA A 246 15.63 -12.01 47.04
N ALA A 247 16.22 -12.82 47.93
CA ALA A 247 16.01 -12.69 49.37
C ALA A 247 16.25 -11.23 49.79
N ILE A 248 15.29 -10.63 50.48
CA ILE A 248 15.26 -9.18 50.76
C ILE A 248 16.49 -8.79 51.60
N LEU A 249 17.54 -8.31 50.92
CA LEU A 249 18.56 -7.40 51.42
C LEU A 249 18.32 -6.06 50.71
N PRO A 250 18.18 -4.93 51.42
CA PRO A 250 17.97 -3.63 50.78
C PRO A 250 19.13 -3.32 49.81
N GLY A 251 18.85 -3.23 48.50
CA GLY A 251 19.81 -2.74 47.50
C GLY A 251 20.31 -3.71 46.42
N LEU A 252 19.82 -4.97 46.33
CA LEU A 252 20.14 -5.85 45.19
C LEU A 252 19.14 -5.66 44.02
N PRO A 253 19.61 -5.54 42.76
CA PRO A 253 18.74 -5.41 41.59
C PRO A 253 18.00 -6.72 41.29
N THR A 254 16.69 -6.63 41.02
CA THR A 254 15.90 -7.73 40.46
C THR A 254 16.17 -7.86 38.97
N THR A 255 16.35 -9.09 38.49
CA THR A 255 16.52 -9.38 37.06
C THR A 255 15.15 -9.71 36.46
N ASN A 256 14.64 -8.83 35.60
CA ASN A 256 13.45 -9.10 34.79
C ASN A 256 13.90 -9.52 33.38
N GLY A 257 13.40 -10.65 32.88
CA GLY A 257 13.69 -11.12 31.53
C GLY A 257 12.40 -11.34 30.74
N GLU A 258 12.35 -10.83 29.50
CA GLU A 258 11.23 -11.06 28.58
C GLU A 258 11.74 -11.67 27.27
N ARG A 259 11.11 -12.76 26.81
CA ARG A 259 11.32 -13.35 25.48
C ARG A 259 10.01 -13.31 24.71
N LEU A 260 10.02 -12.77 23.48
CA LEU A 260 8.86 -12.66 22.61
C LEU A 260 9.13 -13.36 21.27
N GLU A 261 8.19 -14.14 20.77
CA GLU A 261 8.15 -14.60 19.37
C GLU A 261 6.76 -14.28 18.82
N LEU A 262 6.69 -13.64 17.66
CA LEU A 262 5.45 -13.31 16.96
C LEU A 262 5.53 -13.71 15.49
N ARG A 263 4.48 -14.35 14.98
CA ARG A 263 4.29 -14.66 13.56
C ARG A 263 2.88 -14.31 13.15
N HIS A 264 2.72 -13.59 12.06
CA HIS A 264 1.44 -13.12 11.55
C HIS A 264 1.46 -13.10 10.00
N THR A 265 0.37 -13.51 9.36
CA THR A 265 0.24 -13.50 7.90
C THR A 265 -1.23 -13.37 7.49
N ASP A 266 -1.50 -12.41 6.62
CA ASP A 266 -2.80 -12.11 6.06
C ASP A 266 -2.95 -12.54 4.59
N THR A 267 -4.17 -12.89 4.19
CA THR A 267 -4.54 -13.23 2.80
C THR A 267 -5.91 -12.69 2.44
N ALA A 268 -6.11 -12.19 1.22
CA ALA A 268 -7.43 -11.77 0.76
C ALA A 268 -8.32 -12.98 0.43
N VAL A 269 -9.60 -12.92 0.82
CA VAL A 269 -10.65 -13.91 0.54
C VAL A 269 -11.84 -13.23 -0.10
N GLY A 270 -12.41 -13.89 -1.11
CA GLY A 270 -13.52 -13.35 -1.91
C GLY A 270 -13.12 -12.14 -2.75
N GLY A 271 -14.12 -11.37 -3.18
CA GLY A 271 -13.91 -10.20 -4.02
C GLY A 271 -13.58 -10.54 -5.47
N GLN A 272 -14.09 -11.67 -5.96
CA GLN A 272 -13.97 -12.09 -7.36
C GLN A 272 -15.35 -12.07 -7.99
N MET A 273 -15.42 -11.47 -9.17
CA MET A 273 -16.62 -11.35 -9.97
C MET A 273 -16.30 -11.77 -11.40
N ASP A 274 -16.87 -12.88 -11.86
CA ASP A 274 -16.68 -13.40 -13.21
C ASP A 274 -18.02 -13.41 -13.95
N ALA A 275 -18.04 -12.83 -15.15
CA ALA A 275 -19.19 -12.87 -16.05
C ALA A 275 -18.75 -13.35 -17.44
N GLY A 276 -19.47 -14.30 -18.02
CA GLY A 276 -19.27 -14.73 -19.42
C GLY A 276 -19.66 -13.66 -20.43
N GLY A 277 -20.56 -12.75 -20.04
CA GLY A 277 -21.01 -11.60 -20.82
C GLY A 277 -20.60 -10.26 -20.18
N PRO A 278 -21.35 -9.17 -20.45
CA PRO A 278 -21.11 -7.86 -19.87
C PRO A 278 -21.32 -7.80 -18.35
N VAL A 279 -20.57 -6.92 -17.69
CA VAL A 279 -20.74 -6.55 -16.27
C VAL A 279 -21.32 -5.14 -16.20
N THR A 280 -22.37 -4.93 -15.40
CA THR A 280 -22.92 -3.62 -15.08
C THR A 280 -23.13 -3.48 -13.57
N LEU A 281 -22.39 -2.57 -12.95
CA LEU A 281 -22.54 -2.20 -11.54
C LEU A 281 -23.01 -0.76 -11.47
N GLN A 282 -24.17 -0.52 -10.87
CA GLN A 282 -24.77 0.81 -10.81
C GLN A 282 -25.25 1.12 -9.39
N ALA A 283 -24.96 2.32 -8.93
CA ALA A 283 -25.48 2.89 -7.69
C ALA A 283 -26.07 4.27 -7.97
N THR A 284 -27.12 4.66 -7.26
CA THR A 284 -27.55 6.07 -7.24
C THR A 284 -26.65 6.91 -6.34
N GLY A 285 -26.08 6.29 -5.30
CA GLY A 285 -25.02 6.84 -4.45
C GLY A 285 -23.64 6.36 -4.90
N SER A 286 -22.69 6.27 -3.98
CA SER A 286 -21.33 5.80 -4.28
C SER A 286 -21.26 4.34 -4.69
N LEU A 287 -20.43 4.05 -5.70
CA LEU A 287 -19.97 2.73 -6.08
C LEU A 287 -18.54 2.52 -5.54
N ILE A 288 -18.34 1.51 -4.69
CA ILE A 288 -17.08 1.26 -4.00
C ILE A 288 -16.61 -0.16 -4.32
N LEU A 289 -15.43 -0.28 -4.91
CA LEU A 289 -14.73 -1.55 -5.14
C LEU A 289 -13.43 -1.53 -4.33
N GLY A 290 -13.37 -2.36 -3.29
CA GLY A 290 -12.19 -2.57 -2.45
C GLY A 290 -11.49 -3.88 -2.77
N GLY A 291 -10.32 -3.80 -3.42
CA GLY A 291 -9.52 -4.94 -3.89
C GLY A 291 -10.32 -6.01 -4.63
N GLN A 292 -11.29 -5.57 -5.43
CA GLN A 292 -12.08 -6.47 -6.26
C GLN A 292 -11.29 -6.91 -7.48
N ARG A 293 -11.52 -8.15 -7.92
CA ARG A 293 -11.14 -8.64 -9.24
C ARG A 293 -12.40 -8.87 -10.05
N VAL A 294 -12.61 -8.03 -11.05
CA VAL A 294 -13.74 -8.14 -11.98
C VAL A 294 -13.23 -8.64 -13.32
N HIS A 295 -13.77 -9.75 -13.79
CA HIS A 295 -13.51 -10.30 -15.12
C HIS A 295 -14.83 -10.39 -15.90
N SER A 296 -14.88 -9.71 -17.04
CA SER A 296 -16.05 -9.68 -17.94
C SER A 296 -15.66 -10.22 -19.30
N GLY A 297 -16.47 -11.14 -19.86
CA GLY A 297 -16.34 -11.57 -21.25
C GLY A 297 -16.85 -10.54 -22.26
N GLY A 298 -17.63 -9.54 -21.80
CA GLY A 298 -18.16 -8.44 -22.61
C GLY A 298 -17.74 -7.07 -22.08
N ASP A 299 -18.56 -6.04 -22.34
CA ASP A 299 -18.33 -4.69 -21.81
C ASP A 299 -18.49 -4.65 -20.29
N THR A 300 -17.71 -3.80 -19.63
CA THR A 300 -17.86 -3.51 -18.19
C THR A 300 -18.28 -2.06 -18.02
N ARG A 301 -19.40 -1.84 -17.32
CA ARG A 301 -19.92 -0.51 -16.99
C ARG A 301 -20.04 -0.35 -15.48
N LEU A 302 -19.43 0.71 -14.95
CA LEU A 302 -19.42 1.05 -13.53
C LEU A 302 -19.97 2.47 -13.38
N ALA A 303 -21.07 2.65 -12.65
CA ALA A 303 -21.69 3.95 -12.48
C ALA A 303 -22.11 4.21 -11.04
N GLY A 304 -21.88 5.43 -10.56
CA GLY A 304 -22.30 5.90 -9.25
C GLY A 304 -22.37 7.41 -9.19
N ASP A 305 -22.92 7.96 -8.10
CA ASP A 305 -22.72 9.38 -7.74
C ASP A 305 -21.21 9.67 -7.66
N SER A 306 -20.46 8.78 -7.03
CA SER A 306 -19.01 8.76 -6.95
C SER A 306 -18.52 7.32 -7.13
N VAL A 307 -17.31 7.15 -7.65
CA VAL A 307 -16.71 5.82 -7.82
C VAL A 307 -15.39 5.75 -7.08
N VAL A 308 -15.21 4.72 -6.25
CA VAL A 308 -13.99 4.48 -5.48
C VAL A 308 -13.45 3.09 -5.83
N LEU A 309 -12.23 3.05 -6.33
CA LEU A 309 -11.49 1.86 -6.72
C LEU A 309 -10.25 1.74 -5.81
N ASP A 310 -10.48 1.34 -4.56
CA ASP A 310 -9.39 1.27 -3.58
C ASP A 310 -8.81 -0.15 -3.47
N GLY A 311 -7.66 -0.24 -2.83
CA GLY A 311 -7.00 -1.50 -2.53
C GLY A 311 -7.15 -1.97 -1.08
N LEU A 312 -6.66 -3.17 -0.81
CA LEU A 312 -6.43 -3.70 0.54
C LEU A 312 -4.93 -3.77 0.81
N THR A 313 -4.54 -3.54 2.05
CA THR A 313 -3.17 -3.83 2.52
C THR A 313 -3.15 -5.19 3.19
N LEU A 314 -2.28 -6.08 2.70
CA LEU A 314 -2.03 -7.40 3.31
C LEU A 314 -0.70 -7.37 4.07
N GLU A 315 -0.72 -7.78 5.34
CA GLU A 315 0.47 -7.76 6.19
C GLU A 315 1.04 -9.16 6.46
N SER A 316 2.36 -9.23 6.56
CA SER A 316 3.11 -10.39 7.05
C SER A 316 4.18 -9.90 8.03
N ARG A 317 4.25 -10.50 9.21
CA ARG A 317 5.17 -10.10 10.27
C ARG A 317 5.79 -11.31 10.95
N GLN A 318 7.10 -11.26 11.13
CA GLN A 318 7.86 -12.19 11.97
C GLN A 318 8.75 -11.41 12.92
N GLU A 319 8.62 -11.67 14.21
CA GLU A 319 9.40 -10.98 15.24
C GLU A 319 9.91 -11.98 16.28
N ALA A 320 11.15 -11.81 16.71
CA ALA A 320 11.75 -12.55 17.81
C ALA A 320 12.56 -11.60 18.69
N ARG A 321 12.28 -11.53 19.98
CA ARG A 321 13.03 -10.76 20.98
C ARG A 321 13.68 -11.68 21.99
N ASN A 322 14.95 -11.41 22.29
CA ASN A 322 15.77 -12.08 23.30
C ASN A 322 15.85 -13.61 23.12
N VAL A 323 16.16 -14.07 21.90
CA VAL A 323 16.32 -15.48 21.54
C VAL A 323 17.77 -15.79 21.15
N GLY A 324 18.49 -16.55 21.98
CA GLY A 324 19.86 -16.98 21.68
C GLY A 324 20.89 -15.82 21.68
N ALA A 325 21.72 -15.73 20.64
CA ALA A 325 22.71 -14.66 20.48
C ALA A 325 22.10 -13.32 20.02
N THR A 326 20.87 -13.34 19.52
CA THR A 326 20.13 -12.21 18.96
C THR A 326 19.13 -11.65 19.99
N ALA A 327 19.15 -10.34 20.24
CA ALA A 327 18.21 -9.68 21.15
C ALA A 327 16.94 -9.19 20.45
N LEU A 328 16.98 -8.93 19.14
CA LEU A 328 15.82 -8.58 18.34
C LEU A 328 16.03 -9.03 16.90
N SER A 329 15.02 -9.65 16.32
CA SER A 329 14.87 -9.90 14.88
C SER A 329 13.44 -9.51 14.50
N LEU A 330 13.25 -8.75 13.43
CA LEU A 330 11.96 -8.32 12.88
C LEU A 330 12.04 -8.41 11.36
N ASP A 331 11.01 -8.96 10.72
CA ASP A 331 10.76 -8.91 9.27
C ASP A 331 9.26 -8.62 9.10
N THR A 332 8.92 -7.43 8.62
CA THR A 332 7.55 -6.98 8.33
C THR A 332 7.43 -6.66 6.86
N ARG A 333 6.33 -7.08 6.24
CA ARG A 333 6.00 -6.78 4.85
C ARG A 333 4.53 -6.41 4.74
N GLY A 334 4.24 -5.27 4.13
CA GLY A 334 2.91 -4.81 3.75
C GLY A 334 2.80 -4.78 2.23
N ARG A 335 1.76 -5.39 1.67
CA ARG A 335 1.51 -5.46 0.22
C ARG A 335 0.18 -4.80 -0.10
N HIS A 336 0.20 -3.81 -0.99
CA HIS A 336 -1.02 -3.22 -1.52
C HIS A 336 -1.61 -4.09 -2.63
N VAL A 337 -2.93 -4.34 -2.55
CA VAL A 337 -3.73 -5.09 -3.52
C VAL A 337 -4.87 -4.19 -3.99
N GLY A 338 -4.64 -3.44 -5.06
CA GLY A 338 -5.64 -2.58 -5.69
C GLY A 338 -6.78 -3.36 -6.35
N SER A 339 -7.87 -2.66 -6.68
CA SER A 339 -8.92 -3.21 -7.53
C SER A 339 -8.41 -3.43 -8.96
N ALA A 340 -8.71 -4.61 -9.52
CA ALA A 340 -8.34 -5.03 -10.85
C ALA A 340 -9.59 -5.34 -11.67
N ILE A 341 -9.74 -4.68 -12.82
CA ILE A 341 -10.90 -4.84 -13.70
C ILE A 341 -10.38 -5.21 -15.09
N GLN A 342 -10.80 -6.37 -15.58
CA GLN A 342 -10.54 -6.86 -16.93
C GLN A 342 -11.86 -6.93 -17.69
N SER A 343 -11.95 -6.15 -18.76
CA SER A 343 -13.10 -6.13 -19.66
C SER A 343 -12.71 -6.76 -21.00
N GLY A 344 -13.42 -7.82 -21.41
CA GLY A 344 -13.36 -8.39 -22.75
C GLY A 344 -13.90 -7.46 -23.83
N GLY A 345 -14.47 -6.32 -23.44
CA GLY A 345 -14.96 -5.26 -24.31
C GLY A 345 -14.46 -3.87 -23.95
N THR A 346 -15.36 -2.90 -23.92
CA THR A 346 -15.07 -1.56 -23.39
C THR A 346 -15.13 -1.59 -21.87
N LEU A 347 -14.32 -0.76 -21.21
CA LEU A 347 -14.45 -0.47 -19.79
C LEU A 347 -14.89 0.99 -19.65
N GLU A 348 -16.08 1.21 -19.11
CA GLU A 348 -16.65 2.54 -18.87
C GLU A 348 -16.88 2.72 -17.36
N ILE A 349 -16.31 3.78 -16.80
CA ILE A 349 -16.49 4.17 -15.41
C ILE A 349 -16.98 5.60 -15.37
N THR A 350 -18.17 5.80 -14.80
CA THR A 350 -18.86 7.10 -14.80
C THR A 350 -19.23 7.51 -13.37
N ALA A 351 -18.82 8.71 -12.99
CA ALA A 351 -19.24 9.36 -11.76
C ALA A 351 -20.13 10.57 -12.08
N THR A 352 -21.42 10.47 -11.74
CA THR A 352 -22.47 11.41 -12.19
C THR A 352 -22.88 12.45 -11.14
N GLY A 353 -22.37 12.31 -9.91
CA GLY A 353 -22.66 13.23 -8.82
C GLY A 353 -22.21 14.65 -9.15
N LYS A 354 -22.96 15.66 -8.71
CA LYS A 354 -22.55 17.04 -8.90
C LYS A 354 -21.82 17.50 -7.64
N PRO A 355 -20.52 17.86 -7.72
CA PRO A 355 -19.80 18.36 -6.55
C PRO A 355 -20.47 19.65 -6.04
N ALA A 356 -20.78 19.70 -4.75
CA ALA A 356 -21.41 20.87 -4.13
C ALA A 356 -20.41 22.03 -3.96
N ASP A 357 -19.14 21.69 -3.75
CA ASP A 357 -18.00 22.57 -3.57
C ASP A 357 -16.71 21.83 -4.00
N ALA A 358 -15.56 22.49 -3.85
CA ALA A 358 -14.28 21.92 -4.26
C ALA A 358 -13.79 20.75 -3.39
N GLU A 359 -14.28 20.62 -2.14
CA GLU A 359 -13.92 19.54 -1.21
C GLU A 359 -14.82 18.31 -1.38
N SER A 360 -15.98 18.49 -2.02
CA SER A 360 -16.96 17.43 -2.26
C SER A 360 -16.38 16.26 -3.03
N THR A 361 -16.67 15.05 -2.55
CA THR A 361 -16.23 13.81 -3.17
C THR A 361 -17.21 13.29 -4.23
N ALA A 362 -18.39 13.91 -4.34
CA ALA A 362 -19.43 13.58 -5.31
C ALA A 362 -18.96 13.88 -6.73
N GLY A 363 -19.36 13.03 -7.68
CA GLY A 363 -18.95 13.16 -9.08
C GLY A 363 -17.54 12.70 -9.37
N SER A 364 -16.75 12.35 -8.36
CA SER A 364 -15.35 11.98 -8.56
C SER A 364 -15.15 10.48 -8.76
N ILE A 365 -14.08 10.14 -9.47
CA ILE A 365 -13.50 8.79 -9.56
C ILE A 365 -12.18 8.80 -8.80
N ARG A 366 -12.04 7.94 -7.78
CA ARG A 366 -10.81 7.82 -6.99
C ARG A 366 -10.28 6.40 -7.00
N GLY A 367 -8.97 6.24 -6.89
CA GLY A 367 -8.37 4.93 -6.72
C GLY A 367 -6.90 4.95 -6.31
N SER A 368 -6.43 3.79 -5.87
CA SER A 368 -5.04 3.57 -5.47
C SER A 368 -4.53 2.26 -6.04
N GLY A 369 -3.35 2.27 -6.66
CA GLY A 369 -2.71 1.10 -7.25
C GLY A 369 -3.62 0.23 -8.13
N VAL A 370 -4.51 0.86 -8.89
CA VAL A 370 -5.57 0.18 -9.67
C VAL A 370 -5.00 -0.47 -10.93
N GLN A 371 -5.67 -1.51 -11.43
CA GLN A 371 -5.38 -2.13 -12.72
C GLN A 371 -6.64 -2.17 -13.57
N LEU A 372 -6.69 -1.38 -14.64
CA LEU A 372 -7.84 -1.23 -15.53
C LEU A 372 -7.43 -1.69 -16.93
N ASP A 373 -7.94 -2.85 -17.35
CA ASP A 373 -7.61 -3.46 -18.64
C ASP A 373 -8.87 -3.63 -19.49
N ALA A 374 -8.94 -2.90 -20.61
CA ALA A 374 -10.03 -3.01 -21.57
C ALA A 374 -9.51 -3.62 -22.88
N ALA A 375 -10.21 -4.62 -23.42
CA ALA A 375 -9.87 -5.14 -24.74
C ALA A 375 -10.11 -4.11 -25.86
N ARG A 376 -11.05 -3.17 -25.66
CA ARG A 376 -11.36 -2.05 -26.57
C ARG A 376 -11.04 -0.72 -25.88
N THR A 377 -11.98 0.20 -25.81
CA THR A 377 -11.78 1.52 -25.20
C THR A 377 -11.93 1.48 -23.68
N LEU A 378 -11.00 2.12 -22.97
CA LEU A 378 -11.12 2.50 -21.57
C LEU A 378 -11.62 3.95 -21.49
N THR A 379 -12.75 4.18 -20.84
CA THR A 379 -13.33 5.51 -20.61
C THR A 379 -13.57 5.76 -19.12
N LEU A 380 -13.01 6.85 -18.60
CA LEU A 380 -13.30 7.38 -17.27
C LEU A 380 -13.96 8.76 -17.44
N ALA A 381 -15.18 8.93 -16.95
CA ALA A 381 -15.94 10.18 -17.07
C ALA A 381 -16.45 10.63 -15.70
N ALA A 382 -16.00 11.79 -15.25
CA ALA A 382 -16.34 12.37 -13.95
C ALA A 382 -16.93 13.78 -14.09
N GLU A 383 -18.07 14.02 -13.45
CA GLU A 383 -18.57 15.37 -13.21
C GLU A 383 -17.70 16.12 -12.18
N GLY A 384 -17.08 15.40 -11.25
CA GLY A 384 -16.04 15.89 -10.34
C GLY A 384 -14.64 15.55 -10.84
N ASP A 385 -13.75 15.20 -9.92
CA ASP A 385 -12.33 14.95 -10.22
C ASP A 385 -12.02 13.47 -10.50
N ILE A 386 -10.96 13.20 -11.26
CA ILE A 386 -10.35 11.87 -11.35
C ILE A 386 -9.00 11.91 -10.64
N THR A 387 -8.82 11.08 -9.61
CA THR A 387 -7.58 11.04 -8.83
C THR A 387 -7.12 9.60 -8.61
N PHE A 388 -5.96 9.25 -9.18
CA PHE A 388 -5.30 7.98 -8.91
C PHE A 388 -3.97 8.20 -8.19
N ALA A 389 -3.92 7.73 -6.95
CA ALA A 389 -2.74 7.75 -6.09
C ALA A 389 -1.94 6.46 -6.23
N ALA A 390 -0.64 6.49 -5.91
CA ALA A 390 0.14 5.27 -5.82
C ALA A 390 -0.27 4.45 -4.58
N GLY A 391 -0.47 3.13 -4.74
CA GLY A 391 -0.52 2.24 -3.58
C GLY A 391 0.88 2.08 -2.96
N ARG A 392 1.00 1.48 -1.77
CA ARG A 392 2.29 1.34 -1.07
C ARG A 392 2.60 -0.10 -0.69
N ASN A 393 3.75 -0.59 -1.11
CA ASN A 393 4.35 -1.82 -0.61
C ASN A 393 5.49 -1.45 0.35
N ALA A 394 5.49 -2.01 1.56
CA ALA A 394 6.47 -1.69 2.59
C ALA A 394 7.19 -2.96 3.07
N GLU A 395 8.48 -2.89 3.32
CA GLU A 395 9.28 -3.95 3.93
C GLU A 395 10.19 -3.35 5.00
N ASP A 396 10.18 -3.88 6.22
CA ASP A 396 11.16 -3.54 7.26
C ASP A 396 11.83 -4.77 7.82
N TYR A 397 13.14 -4.68 8.04
CA TYR A 397 13.95 -5.71 8.63
C TYR A 397 14.84 -5.12 9.72
N VAL A 398 14.83 -5.72 10.91
CA VAL A 398 15.73 -5.34 12.01
C VAL A 398 16.36 -6.59 12.60
N SER A 399 17.66 -6.56 12.84
CA SER A 399 18.39 -7.61 13.55
C SER A 399 19.43 -6.98 14.45
N ARG A 400 19.37 -7.28 15.76
CA ARG A 400 20.26 -6.73 16.78
C ARG A 400 20.71 -7.83 17.72
N ASN A 401 22.01 -7.94 17.93
CA ASN A 401 22.55 -8.88 18.90
C ASN A 401 22.44 -8.37 20.35
N ARG A 402 22.53 -9.27 21.33
CA ARG A 402 22.35 -8.91 22.75
C ARG A 402 23.36 -7.90 23.29
N ALA A 403 24.56 -7.91 22.74
CA ALA A 403 25.61 -6.98 23.15
C ALA A 403 25.50 -5.59 22.51
N GLY A 404 24.54 -5.37 21.58
CA GLY A 404 24.45 -4.15 20.78
C GLY A 404 25.67 -3.90 19.90
N THR A 405 26.46 -4.94 19.63
CA THR A 405 27.68 -4.89 18.82
C THR A 405 27.43 -5.25 17.37
N THR A 406 26.27 -5.77 17.02
CA THR A 406 25.87 -6.04 15.64
C THR A 406 24.42 -5.61 15.48
N ILE A 407 24.17 -4.64 14.60
CA ILE A 407 22.85 -4.14 14.24
C ILE A 407 22.78 -4.13 12.71
N VAL A 408 21.66 -4.60 12.16
CA VAL A 408 21.30 -4.49 10.76
C VAL A 408 19.84 -4.03 10.72
N GLU A 409 19.59 -2.89 10.14
CA GLU A 409 18.27 -2.29 9.96
C GLU A 409 18.11 -1.99 8.46
N ARG A 410 17.03 -2.44 7.83
CA ARG A 410 16.71 -2.18 6.43
C ARG A 410 15.24 -1.82 6.32
N SER A 411 14.89 -0.83 5.50
CA SER A 411 13.52 -0.51 5.16
C SER A 411 13.40 -0.24 3.66
N ARG A 412 12.25 -0.56 3.08
CA ARG A 412 11.92 -0.31 1.67
C ARG A 412 10.44 0.03 1.55
N ASP A 413 10.15 1.12 0.86
CA ASP A 413 8.81 1.55 0.47
C ASP A 413 8.77 1.69 -1.06
N GLU A 414 7.87 0.98 -1.71
CA GLU A 414 7.70 0.99 -3.16
C GLU A 414 6.26 1.32 -3.56
N SER A 415 6.15 2.10 -4.63
CA SER A 415 4.89 2.52 -5.23
C SER A 415 4.24 1.36 -5.99
N ALA A 416 3.05 0.94 -5.57
CA ALA A 416 2.17 0.11 -6.37
C ALA A 416 1.48 1.00 -7.42
N ARG A 417 2.01 0.97 -8.64
CA ARG A 417 1.60 1.83 -9.76
C ARG A 417 0.16 1.58 -10.22
N ASN A 418 -0.46 2.63 -10.75
CA ASN A 418 -1.73 2.54 -11.46
C ASN A 418 -1.49 2.09 -12.90
N GLY A 419 -2.13 1.01 -13.34
CA GLY A 419 -2.03 0.48 -14.70
C GLY A 419 -3.34 0.66 -15.46
N LEU A 420 -3.28 1.32 -16.62
CA LEU A 420 -4.42 1.58 -17.49
C LEU A 420 -4.09 1.11 -18.92
N SER A 421 -4.91 0.24 -19.49
CA SER A 421 -4.74 -0.28 -20.84
C SER A 421 -6.04 -0.38 -21.64
N GLY A 422 -5.90 -0.22 -22.94
CA GLY A 422 -6.92 -0.52 -23.94
C GLY A 422 -6.54 -0.02 -25.33
N GLU A 423 -7.33 -0.36 -26.36
CA GLU A 423 -7.15 0.11 -27.74
C GLU A 423 -7.19 1.64 -27.85
N ALA A 424 -7.93 2.29 -26.97
CA ALA A 424 -7.90 3.73 -26.75
C ALA A 424 -8.20 4.03 -25.28
N ILE A 425 -7.67 5.15 -24.78
CA ILE A 425 -7.83 5.57 -23.39
C ILE A 425 -8.40 7.00 -23.38
N ASN A 426 -9.57 7.19 -22.76
CA ASN A 426 -10.25 8.48 -22.66
C ASN A 426 -10.57 8.82 -21.20
N LEU A 427 -10.01 9.91 -20.68
CA LEU A 427 -10.26 10.39 -19.33
C LEU A 427 -10.81 11.81 -19.39
N ALA A 428 -11.93 12.06 -18.72
CA ALA A 428 -12.55 13.37 -18.65
C ALA A 428 -13.04 13.69 -17.23
N GLY A 429 -12.65 14.84 -16.70
CA GLY A 429 -13.00 15.27 -15.34
C GLY A 429 -12.92 16.78 -15.17
N ARG A 430 -13.30 17.27 -13.98
CA ARG A 430 -13.02 18.64 -13.54
C ARG A 430 -11.52 18.82 -13.39
N ASN A 431 -10.92 18.12 -12.45
CA ASN A 431 -9.47 17.96 -12.33
C ASN A 431 -9.06 16.51 -12.63
N LEU A 432 -7.87 16.33 -13.20
CA LEU A 432 -7.27 15.02 -13.44
C LEU A 432 -5.90 14.95 -12.75
N THR A 433 -5.71 14.00 -11.84
CA THR A 433 -4.41 13.77 -11.19
C THR A 433 -4.03 12.30 -11.25
N LEU A 434 -2.90 12.01 -11.90
CA LEU A 434 -2.37 10.66 -12.04
C LEU A 434 -0.97 10.57 -11.45
N GLU A 435 -0.85 9.90 -10.31
CA GLU A 435 0.42 9.65 -9.62
C GLU A 435 0.95 8.25 -9.96
N ALA A 436 2.22 8.17 -10.33
CA ALA A 436 2.93 6.93 -10.64
C ALA A 436 2.14 6.00 -11.59
N ALA A 437 1.44 6.58 -12.57
CA ALA A 437 0.57 5.85 -13.48
C ALA A 437 1.33 5.35 -14.72
N THR A 438 0.87 4.25 -15.30
CA THR A 438 1.33 3.71 -16.58
C THR A 438 0.12 3.50 -17.48
N LEU A 439 0.02 4.32 -18.52
CA LEU A 439 -1.03 4.25 -19.54
C LEU A 439 -0.42 3.65 -20.81
N ILE A 440 -0.99 2.55 -21.30
CA ILE A 440 -0.51 1.86 -22.50
C ILE A 440 -1.67 1.65 -23.46
N THR A 441 -1.55 2.20 -24.66
CA THR A 441 -2.54 2.02 -25.71
C THR A 441 -1.88 1.94 -27.08
N PRO A 442 -2.31 1.03 -27.97
CA PRO A 442 -1.85 1.03 -29.36
C PRO A 442 -2.52 2.15 -30.19
N GLY A 443 -3.58 2.78 -29.68
CA GLY A 443 -4.27 3.89 -30.32
C GLY A 443 -4.05 5.21 -29.57
N LYS A 444 -5.11 6.00 -29.42
CA LYS A 444 -5.02 7.35 -28.84
C LYS A 444 -5.27 7.35 -27.32
N ALA A 445 -4.43 8.09 -26.59
CA ALA A 445 -4.65 8.48 -25.21
C ALA A 445 -5.12 9.94 -25.14
N THR A 446 -6.36 10.17 -24.70
CA THR A 446 -6.98 11.50 -24.57
C THR A 446 -7.30 11.77 -23.10
N LEU A 447 -6.66 12.76 -22.49
CA LEU A 447 -6.92 13.19 -21.12
C LEU A 447 -7.40 14.65 -21.16
N VAL A 448 -8.62 14.90 -20.67
CA VAL A 448 -9.27 16.21 -20.70
C VAL A 448 -9.70 16.63 -19.29
N ALA A 449 -9.06 17.66 -18.75
CA ALA A 449 -9.47 18.33 -17.52
C ALA A 449 -10.13 19.67 -17.83
N ARG A 450 -11.23 20.01 -17.15
CA ARG A 450 -11.86 21.32 -17.27
C ARG A 450 -11.10 22.41 -16.50
N GLU A 451 -10.41 22.03 -15.43
CA GLU A 451 -9.60 22.91 -14.57
C GLU A 451 -8.13 22.52 -14.65
N THR A 452 -7.64 21.55 -13.88
CA THR A 452 -6.20 21.20 -13.86
C THR A 452 -5.95 19.76 -14.27
N LEU A 453 -4.89 19.53 -15.06
CA LEU A 453 -4.36 18.21 -15.38
C LEU A 453 -2.94 18.08 -14.83
N ALA A 454 -2.72 17.15 -13.90
CA ALA A 454 -1.43 16.89 -13.28
C ALA A 454 -1.00 15.43 -13.45
N LEU A 455 0.18 15.22 -14.03
CA LEU A 455 0.88 13.93 -14.05
C LEU A 455 2.03 13.98 -13.04
N THR A 456 1.84 13.34 -11.89
CA THR A 456 2.74 13.46 -10.74
C THR A 456 3.61 12.21 -10.55
N ALA A 457 4.63 12.33 -9.69
CA ALA A 457 5.52 11.24 -9.31
C ALA A 457 5.33 10.90 -7.84
N ALA A 458 5.30 9.60 -7.52
CA ALA A 458 5.48 9.11 -6.17
C ALA A 458 6.98 8.97 -5.84
N THR A 459 7.31 8.61 -4.60
CA THR A 459 8.70 8.41 -4.16
C THR A 459 8.87 7.00 -3.60
N ASP A 460 9.72 6.21 -4.24
CA ASP A 460 10.20 4.92 -3.74
C ASP A 460 11.40 5.17 -2.83
N ALA A 461 11.39 4.59 -1.63
CA ALA A 461 12.42 4.80 -0.63
C ALA A 461 13.07 3.47 -0.22
N ALA A 462 14.39 3.49 -0.03
CA ALA A 462 15.12 2.38 0.57
C ALA A 462 16.16 2.93 1.55
N ALA A 463 16.29 2.30 2.71
CA ALA A 463 17.32 2.65 3.69
C ALA A 463 17.97 1.39 4.26
N GLU A 464 19.27 1.47 4.52
CA GLU A 464 20.04 0.44 5.22
C GLU A 464 20.93 1.09 6.28
N HIS A 465 20.97 0.50 7.46
CA HIS A 465 21.91 0.83 8.53
C HIS A 465 22.55 -0.44 9.06
N THR A 466 23.87 -0.48 9.10
CA THR A 466 24.60 -1.56 9.77
C THR A 466 25.61 -1.01 10.77
N LEU A 467 25.67 -1.62 11.94
CA LEU A 467 26.66 -1.35 12.98
C LEU A 467 27.36 -2.63 13.36
N THR A 468 28.69 -2.63 13.38
CA THR A 468 29.49 -3.74 13.88
C THR A 468 30.60 -3.25 14.82
N VAL A 469 30.70 -3.86 16.00
CA VAL A 469 31.72 -3.58 17.01
C VAL A 469 32.55 -4.84 17.24
N LYS A 470 33.80 -4.83 16.78
CA LYS A 470 34.77 -5.92 16.98
C LYS A 470 35.71 -5.56 18.13
N LYS A 471 35.78 -6.43 19.13
CA LYS A 471 36.74 -6.35 20.24
C LYS A 471 37.81 -7.44 20.03
N SER A 472 39.08 -7.08 20.14
CA SER A 472 40.22 -7.99 19.96
C SER A 472 41.38 -7.62 20.87
N GLY A 473 42.20 -8.59 21.25
CA GLY A 473 43.41 -8.42 22.04
C GLY A 473 43.36 -9.06 23.43
N ASN A 474 44.52 -9.28 24.02
CA ASN A 474 44.70 -9.95 25.31
C ASN A 474 44.50 -8.95 26.47
N TRP A 475 44.51 -9.44 27.72
CA TRP A 475 44.25 -8.60 28.91
C TRP A 475 45.10 -7.32 28.98
N LEU A 476 46.32 -7.32 28.42
CA LEU A 476 47.27 -6.19 28.36
C LEU A 476 46.96 -5.15 27.28
N SER A 477 46.28 -5.51 26.19
CA SER A 477 45.98 -4.58 25.08
C SER A 477 44.60 -4.84 24.51
N LYS A 478 43.67 -3.90 24.71
CA LYS A 478 42.31 -3.97 24.21
C LYS A 478 42.17 -3.08 22.98
N LYS A 479 41.70 -3.64 21.87
CA LYS A 479 41.33 -2.91 20.65
C LYS A 479 39.83 -3.08 20.39
N THR A 480 39.14 -1.95 20.26
CA THR A 480 37.73 -1.90 19.85
C THR A 480 37.64 -1.20 18.51
N THR A 481 37.05 -1.85 17.52
CA THR A 481 36.78 -1.28 16.19
C THR A 481 35.28 -1.24 15.97
N THR A 482 34.71 -0.05 15.86
CA THR A 482 33.32 0.19 15.49
C THR A 482 33.27 0.59 14.02
N THR A 483 32.52 -0.14 13.21
CA THR A 483 32.19 0.17 11.82
C THR A 483 30.69 0.40 11.72
N GLU A 484 30.29 1.52 11.13
CA GLU A 484 28.92 1.93 10.90
C GLU A 484 28.77 2.30 9.42
N HIS A 485 27.72 1.79 8.79
CA HIS A 485 27.38 2.05 7.40
C HIS A 485 25.91 2.47 7.34
N THR A 486 25.61 3.58 6.66
CA THR A 486 24.26 4.06 6.40
C THR A 486 24.11 4.32 4.91
N GLU A 487 23.07 3.79 4.31
CA GLU A 487 22.69 4.02 2.92
C GLU A 487 21.21 4.43 2.86
N GLN A 488 20.89 5.43 2.04
CA GLN A 488 19.53 5.89 1.79
C GLN A 488 19.38 6.20 0.30
N SER A 489 18.29 5.71 -0.29
CA SER A 489 17.92 5.95 -1.68
C SER A 489 16.47 6.42 -1.74
N LEU A 490 16.21 7.51 -2.45
CA LEU A 490 14.89 8.01 -2.81
C LEU A 490 14.84 8.07 -4.33
N GLN A 491 13.86 7.42 -4.95
CA GLN A 491 13.71 7.34 -6.40
C GLN A 491 12.31 7.79 -6.82
N ALA A 492 12.23 8.64 -7.82
CA ALA A 492 10.96 9.13 -8.32
C ALA A 492 10.23 8.08 -9.19
N ALA A 493 9.04 7.70 -8.76
CA ALA A 493 8.12 6.86 -9.50
C ALA A 493 7.21 7.73 -10.39
N THR A 494 7.69 8.10 -11.59
CA THR A 494 7.02 9.07 -12.48
C THR A 494 5.92 8.48 -13.39
N THR A 495 4.92 9.29 -13.74
CA THR A 495 3.86 8.84 -14.67
C THR A 495 4.38 8.67 -16.11
N ARG A 496 3.94 7.60 -16.78
CA ARG A 496 4.31 7.22 -18.15
C ARG A 496 3.07 7.00 -19.02
N ILE A 497 3.09 7.54 -20.24
CA ILE A 497 2.07 7.31 -21.27
C ILE A 497 2.75 6.82 -22.54
N ASP A 498 2.37 5.64 -23.01
CA ASP A 498 2.76 5.07 -24.29
C ASP A 498 1.52 4.94 -25.19
N ALA A 499 1.49 5.67 -26.30
CA ALA A 499 0.36 5.70 -27.21
C ALA A 499 0.78 5.83 -28.69
N GLN A 500 -0.16 5.61 -29.62
CA GLN A 500 -0.03 6.15 -30.97
C GLN A 500 -0.05 7.67 -30.88
N ASP A 501 -1.19 8.24 -30.50
CA ASP A 501 -1.32 9.68 -30.32
C ASP A 501 -1.59 10.01 -28.86
N ILE A 502 -0.98 11.10 -28.38
CA ILE A 502 -1.19 11.62 -27.03
C ILE A 502 -1.85 12.99 -27.12
N GLN A 503 -3.00 13.15 -26.48
CA GLN A 503 -3.66 14.44 -26.31
C GLN A 503 -3.89 14.72 -24.83
N LEU A 504 -3.21 15.73 -24.30
CA LEU A 504 -3.43 16.26 -22.96
C LEU A 504 -4.06 17.65 -23.09
N GLN A 505 -5.25 17.82 -22.53
CA GLN A 505 -5.98 19.08 -22.58
C GLN A 505 -6.42 19.50 -21.17
N SER A 506 -6.00 20.67 -20.74
CA SER A 506 -6.40 21.29 -19.49
C SER A 506 -7.05 22.64 -19.76
N GLY A 507 -8.22 22.89 -19.15
CA GLY A 507 -8.87 24.20 -19.25
C GLY A 507 -8.17 25.29 -18.43
N GLY A 508 -7.39 24.91 -17.43
CA GLY A 508 -6.46 25.72 -16.64
C GLY A 508 -5.06 25.16 -16.83
N ASP A 509 -4.36 24.80 -15.75
CA ASP A 509 -2.94 24.48 -15.80
C ASP A 509 -2.68 23.01 -16.17
N LEU A 510 -1.56 22.77 -16.86
CA LEU A 510 -1.06 21.44 -17.21
C LEU A 510 0.31 21.22 -16.56
N ASP A 511 0.36 20.35 -15.55
CA ASP A 511 1.57 20.07 -14.77
C ASP A 511 2.13 18.67 -15.02
N LEU A 512 3.40 18.60 -15.39
CA LEU A 512 4.14 17.37 -15.66
C LEU A 512 5.37 17.29 -14.74
N TYR A 513 5.38 16.33 -13.81
CA TYR A 513 6.48 16.13 -12.87
C TYR A 513 7.30 14.90 -13.24
N GLY A 514 8.41 15.11 -13.95
CA GLY A 514 9.26 14.01 -14.44
C GLY A 514 8.54 13.02 -15.37
N ALA A 515 7.40 13.43 -15.95
CA ALA A 515 6.54 12.56 -16.73
C ALA A 515 7.23 12.09 -18.01
N ARG A 516 6.88 10.90 -18.50
CA ARG A 516 7.40 10.34 -19.76
C ARG A 516 6.26 10.09 -20.74
N LEU A 517 6.22 10.87 -21.82
CA LEU A 517 5.21 10.74 -22.88
C LEU A 517 5.90 10.20 -24.13
N ASN A 518 5.48 9.04 -24.62
CA ASN A 518 6.01 8.43 -25.85
C ASN A 518 4.85 8.21 -26.84
N ALA A 519 4.75 9.11 -27.82
CA ALA A 519 3.83 9.00 -28.94
C ALA A 519 4.55 8.38 -30.14
N SER A 520 4.00 7.31 -30.71
CA SER A 520 4.48 6.75 -31.99
C SER A 520 3.88 7.42 -33.23
N GLY A 521 2.88 8.29 -33.02
CA GLY A 521 2.32 9.25 -33.94
C GLY A 521 2.58 10.67 -33.44
N GLU A 522 1.54 11.41 -33.09
CA GLU A 522 1.64 12.83 -32.68
C GLU A 522 1.37 13.03 -31.17
N ALA A 523 1.89 14.13 -30.64
CA ALA A 523 1.64 14.54 -29.26
C ALA A 523 1.19 16.00 -29.20
N SER A 524 0.05 16.26 -28.55
CA SER A 524 -0.53 17.58 -28.36
C SER A 524 -0.79 17.83 -26.88
N LEU A 525 -0.18 18.88 -26.34
CA LEU A 525 -0.30 19.32 -24.95
C LEU A 525 -0.90 20.73 -24.96
N SER A 526 -2.09 20.89 -24.41
CA SER A 526 -2.83 22.17 -24.41
C SER A 526 -3.26 22.54 -23.00
N ALA A 527 -2.88 23.74 -22.56
CA ALA A 527 -3.26 24.33 -21.30
C ALA A 527 -3.97 25.66 -21.56
N GLY A 528 -5.16 25.85 -20.98
CA GLY A 528 -5.81 27.15 -20.98
C GLY A 528 -5.09 28.15 -20.06
N GLY A 529 -4.49 27.66 -18.98
CA GLY A 529 -3.61 28.44 -18.10
C GLY A 529 -2.14 28.21 -18.44
N GLU A 530 -1.35 27.87 -17.45
CA GLU A 530 0.09 27.65 -17.57
C GLU A 530 0.42 26.19 -17.92
N LEU A 531 1.55 25.98 -18.59
CA LEU A 531 2.10 24.64 -18.86
C LEU A 531 3.44 24.50 -18.15
N HIS A 532 3.56 23.50 -17.28
CA HIS A 532 4.78 23.24 -16.53
C HIS A 532 5.32 21.84 -16.76
N ALA A 533 6.57 21.75 -17.18
CA ALA A 533 7.33 20.51 -17.27
C ALA A 533 8.48 20.54 -16.25
N TYR A 534 8.17 20.15 -15.01
CA TYR A 534 9.08 20.11 -13.89
C TYR A 534 10.00 18.89 -13.91
N ALA A 535 11.18 19.05 -13.33
CA ALA A 535 12.03 17.94 -12.93
C ALA A 535 11.71 17.51 -11.49
N VAL A 536 11.87 16.22 -11.21
CA VAL A 536 11.82 15.66 -9.86
C VAL A 536 13.20 15.13 -9.46
N GLN A 537 13.42 14.78 -8.20
CA GLN A 537 14.76 14.48 -7.68
C GLN A 537 14.89 13.02 -7.22
N ASP A 538 15.92 12.33 -7.72
CA ASP A 538 16.44 11.13 -7.09
C ASP A 538 17.56 11.50 -6.12
N VAL A 539 17.58 10.87 -4.95
CA VAL A 539 18.58 11.12 -3.91
C VAL A 539 19.21 9.82 -3.48
N HIS A 540 20.53 9.73 -3.53
CA HIS A 540 21.29 8.57 -3.06
C HIS A 540 22.41 9.02 -2.12
N SER A 541 22.37 8.55 -0.87
CA SER A 541 23.27 8.97 0.19
C SER A 541 23.91 7.77 0.88
N VAL A 542 25.24 7.77 0.99
CA VAL A 542 26.04 6.73 1.64
C VAL A 542 26.96 7.38 2.67
N MET A 543 27.05 6.79 3.86
CA MET A 543 27.92 7.24 4.94
C MET A 543 28.60 6.05 5.61
N ASP A 544 29.93 6.04 5.56
CA ASP A 544 30.77 5.06 6.22
C ASP A 544 31.53 5.71 7.38
N ARG A 545 31.43 5.11 8.57
CA ARG A 545 32.16 5.56 9.75
C ARG A 545 32.94 4.41 10.36
N LYS A 546 34.24 4.63 10.56
CA LYS A 546 35.15 3.68 11.21
C LYS A 546 35.86 4.32 12.39
N LYS A 547 35.59 3.82 13.59
CA LYS A 547 36.21 4.27 14.84
C LYS A 547 37.03 3.15 15.46
N VAL A 548 38.32 3.41 15.67
CA VAL A 548 39.27 2.49 16.31
C VAL A 548 39.74 3.10 17.63
N THR A 549 39.52 2.39 18.73
CA THR A 549 40.03 2.74 20.05
C THR A 549 41.01 1.65 20.49
N ARG A 550 42.23 2.02 20.90
CA ARG A 550 43.19 1.12 21.54
C ARG A 550 43.49 1.61 22.95
N SER A 551 43.51 0.68 23.89
CA SER A 551 43.89 0.93 25.28
C SER A 551 44.91 -0.12 25.69
N SER A 552 46.07 0.31 26.18
CA SER A 552 47.03 -0.57 26.85
C SER A 552 46.90 -0.42 28.36
N LEU A 553 46.84 -1.54 29.07
CA LEU A 553 47.12 -1.51 30.51
C LEU A 553 48.63 -1.33 30.64
N GLY A 554 49.08 -0.27 31.32
CA GLY A 554 50.47 -0.17 31.75
C GLY A 554 50.77 -1.38 32.64
N ALA A 555 51.58 -2.31 32.14
CA ALA A 555 52.01 -3.44 32.94
C ALA A 555 53.05 -2.95 33.96
N ASN A 556 52.69 -2.92 35.25
CA ASN A 556 53.66 -2.94 36.34
C ASN A 556 54.32 -4.32 36.36
N LEU A 557 55.30 -4.56 35.49
CA LEU A 557 56.10 -5.79 35.52
C LEU A 557 57.59 -5.43 35.33
N PHE A 558 58.24 -5.34 36.50
CA PHE A 558 59.69 -5.46 36.79
C PHE A 558 60.64 -4.29 36.47
N ALA A 559 60.49 -3.15 37.18
CA ALA A 559 61.62 -2.33 37.68
C ALA A 559 61.11 -1.28 38.70
N PRO A 560 61.78 -1.04 39.85
CA PRO A 560 61.47 0.11 40.69
C PRO A 560 61.95 1.38 39.99
N GLY A 561 61.02 2.21 39.49
CA GLY A 561 61.34 3.57 39.03
C GLY A 561 60.78 4.04 37.68
N PHE A 562 60.08 3.21 36.90
CA PHE A 562 59.50 3.63 35.61
C PHE A 562 57.97 3.47 35.57
N MET A 563 57.23 4.58 35.64
CA MET A 563 55.79 4.65 35.32
C MET A 563 55.61 4.83 33.81
N PHE A 564 55.02 3.85 33.12
CA PHE A 564 54.49 4.07 31.76
C PHE A 564 53.06 4.61 31.86
N PRO A 565 52.75 5.81 31.33
CA PRO A 565 51.39 6.31 31.33
C PRO A 565 50.48 5.38 30.52
N SER A 566 49.34 5.00 31.12
CA SER A 566 48.23 4.35 30.42
C SER A 566 47.79 5.25 29.26
N GLY A 567 48.10 4.83 28.02
CA GLY A 567 47.77 5.57 26.81
C GLY A 567 46.53 5.00 26.15
N SER A 568 45.55 5.86 25.86
CA SER A 568 44.47 5.52 24.93
C SER A 568 44.70 6.24 23.60
N THR A 569 44.61 5.52 22.48
CA THR A 569 44.63 6.12 21.14
C THR A 569 43.27 5.93 20.50
N LYS A 570 42.72 7.01 19.93
CA LYS A 570 41.45 6.99 19.20
C LYS A 570 41.68 7.51 17.79
N THR A 571 41.21 6.76 16.80
CA THR A 571 41.16 7.20 15.40
C THR A 571 39.75 7.02 14.88
N GLU A 572 39.25 8.01 14.15
CA GLU A 572 37.92 8.00 13.58
C GLU A 572 38.00 8.52 12.14
N THR A 573 37.47 7.74 11.20
CA THR A 573 37.33 8.12 9.80
C THR A 573 35.85 8.16 9.48
N ARG A 574 35.40 9.21 8.79
CA ARG A 574 34.04 9.35 8.28
C ARG A 574 34.13 9.76 6.82
N ASP A 575 33.60 8.91 5.96
CA ASP A 575 33.50 9.12 4.52
C ASP A 575 32.00 9.23 4.20
N SER A 576 31.58 10.24 3.43
CA SER A 576 30.18 10.40 3.02
C SER A 576 30.08 10.81 1.55
N ARG A 577 29.05 10.34 0.88
CA ARG A 577 28.72 10.70 -0.50
C ARG A 577 27.21 10.87 -0.63
N THR A 578 26.77 12.00 -1.16
CA THR A 578 25.35 12.25 -1.47
C THR A 578 25.25 12.71 -2.91
N SER A 579 24.42 12.03 -3.69
CA SER A 579 24.12 12.34 -5.09
C SER A 579 22.65 12.70 -5.20
N GLU A 580 22.37 13.83 -5.81
CA GLU A 580 21.03 14.31 -6.14
C GLU A 580 20.97 14.40 -7.66
N GLU A 581 20.15 13.56 -8.30
CA GLU A 581 19.99 13.52 -9.76
C GLU A 581 18.60 13.98 -10.19
N ALA A 582 18.53 14.98 -11.07
CA ALA A 582 17.26 15.47 -11.60
C ALA A 582 16.69 14.50 -12.65
N GLN A 583 15.48 14.00 -12.39
CA GLN A 583 14.63 13.27 -13.32
C GLN A 583 13.71 14.25 -14.04
N VAL A 584 14.12 14.63 -15.25
CA VAL A 584 13.42 15.62 -16.09
C VAL A 584 12.23 15.00 -16.82
N THR A 585 11.25 15.84 -17.15
CA THR A 585 10.15 15.47 -18.05
C THR A 585 10.68 15.13 -19.44
N GLN A 586 10.15 14.06 -20.05
CA GLN A 586 10.55 13.54 -21.36
C GLN A 586 9.35 13.49 -22.29
N LEU A 587 9.45 14.19 -23.42
CA LEU A 587 8.43 14.27 -24.45
C LEU A 587 8.99 13.69 -25.75
N GLN A 588 8.50 12.52 -26.14
CA GLN A 588 8.91 11.83 -27.36
C GLN A 588 7.72 11.68 -28.30
N SER A 589 7.90 12.09 -29.55
CA SER A 589 6.91 11.98 -30.62
C SER A 589 7.61 11.51 -31.89
N ALA A 590 7.05 10.55 -32.62
CA ALA A 590 7.56 10.20 -33.94
C ALA A 590 7.12 11.22 -35.01
N GLY A 591 6.00 11.91 -34.77
CA GLY A 591 5.45 12.97 -35.59
C GLY A 591 5.68 14.35 -34.97
N GLU A 592 4.69 15.24 -35.11
CA GLU A 592 4.72 16.56 -34.48
C GLU A 592 4.51 16.45 -32.96
N LEU A 593 5.20 17.31 -32.21
CA LEU A 593 4.91 17.63 -30.83
C LEU A 593 4.50 19.11 -30.76
N THR A 594 3.25 19.37 -30.35
CA THR A 594 2.74 20.74 -30.16
C THR A 594 2.45 20.99 -28.68
N THR A 595 2.95 22.10 -28.15
CA THR A 595 2.56 22.62 -26.85
C THR A 595 1.84 23.97 -27.01
N GLN A 596 0.74 24.16 -26.30
CA GLN A 596 -0.02 25.41 -26.27
C GLN A 596 -0.32 25.80 -24.82
N SER A 597 -0.04 27.05 -24.44
CA SER A 597 -0.44 27.61 -23.15
C SER A 597 -1.09 28.99 -23.32
N GLY A 598 -2.11 29.27 -22.51
CA GLY A 598 -2.68 30.62 -22.38
C GLY A 598 -1.80 31.53 -21.53
N GLY A 599 -1.22 31.01 -20.46
CA GLY A 599 -0.21 31.69 -19.63
C GLY A 599 1.21 31.24 -19.98
N ASP A 600 2.09 31.30 -18.99
CA ASP A 600 3.50 30.89 -19.11
C ASP A 600 3.66 29.42 -19.50
N THR A 601 4.77 29.12 -20.18
CA THR A 601 5.25 27.75 -20.37
C THR A 601 6.62 27.63 -19.73
N LEU A 602 6.77 26.75 -18.74
CA LEU A 602 8.04 26.42 -18.09
C LEU A 602 8.53 25.04 -18.49
N LEU A 603 9.74 24.96 -19.04
CA LEU A 603 10.45 23.72 -19.31
C LEU A 603 11.70 23.65 -18.44
N GLN A 604 11.71 22.76 -17.44
CA GLN A 604 12.83 22.58 -16.51
C GLN A 604 13.66 21.34 -16.88
N GLY A 605 14.78 21.55 -17.57
CA GLY A 605 15.66 20.49 -18.06
C GLY A 605 14.99 19.50 -19.03
N THR A 606 13.80 19.84 -19.53
CA THR A 606 12.94 18.97 -20.32
C THR A 606 13.66 18.44 -21.55
N ARG A 607 13.46 17.16 -21.85
CA ARG A 607 13.98 16.53 -23.07
C ARG A 607 12.85 16.32 -24.06
N ILE A 608 13.00 16.92 -25.23
CA ILE A 608 12.06 16.82 -26.34
C ILE A 608 12.76 16.13 -27.50
N ALA A 609 12.12 15.11 -28.07
CA ALA A 609 12.52 14.50 -29.33
C ALA A 609 11.28 14.32 -30.21
N ALA A 610 11.21 15.07 -31.32
CA ALA A 610 10.08 15.04 -32.24
C ALA A 610 10.54 15.25 -33.69
N ALA A 611 9.74 14.81 -34.66
CA ALA A 611 10.00 15.13 -36.07
C ALA A 611 9.88 16.63 -36.35
N GLN A 612 8.98 17.29 -35.61
CA GLN A 612 8.80 18.74 -35.55
C GLN A 612 8.31 19.11 -34.16
N THR A 613 8.85 20.19 -33.57
CA THR A 613 8.35 20.75 -32.31
C THR A 613 7.76 22.13 -32.54
N THR A 614 6.56 22.37 -32.03
CA THR A 614 5.90 23.69 -32.06
C THR A 614 5.55 24.09 -30.64
N LEU A 615 6.14 25.20 -30.15
CA LEU A 615 5.90 25.73 -28.81
C LEU A 615 5.15 27.07 -28.93
N GLU A 616 3.88 27.08 -28.52
CA GLU A 616 3.01 28.26 -28.57
C GLU A 616 2.62 28.71 -27.16
N VAL A 617 2.86 29.99 -26.86
CA VAL A 617 2.72 30.56 -25.51
C VAL A 617 1.95 31.88 -25.61
N GLY A 618 1.00 32.09 -24.70
CA GLY A 618 0.10 33.24 -24.76
C GLY A 618 -0.96 33.11 -25.86
N VAL A 619 -1.46 31.89 -26.11
CA VAL A 619 -2.42 31.57 -27.17
C VAL A 619 -3.70 30.92 -26.62
N GLY A 620 -4.76 30.83 -27.43
CA GLY A 620 -6.04 30.23 -27.04
C GLY A 620 -6.98 31.17 -26.27
N ASP A 621 -8.07 30.62 -25.75
CA ASP A 621 -9.19 31.40 -25.20
C ASP A 621 -8.85 32.19 -23.93
N LYS A 622 -7.76 31.81 -23.25
CA LYS A 622 -7.25 32.40 -22.01
C LYS A 622 -5.85 33.02 -22.19
N ALA A 623 -5.50 33.39 -23.43
CA ALA A 623 -4.23 34.01 -23.79
C ALA A 623 -3.88 35.24 -22.94
N GLN A 624 -2.71 35.23 -22.33
CA GLN A 624 -2.10 36.33 -21.60
C GLN A 624 -1.07 37.02 -22.51
N ALA A 625 -1.14 38.34 -22.60
CA ALA A 625 -0.28 39.11 -23.50
C ALA A 625 1.20 39.15 -23.04
N ASP A 626 1.43 38.98 -21.74
CA ASP A 626 2.72 38.95 -21.07
C ASP A 626 3.25 37.53 -20.82
N ALA A 627 2.59 36.50 -21.35
CA ALA A 627 3.00 35.11 -21.23
C ALA A 627 4.43 34.89 -21.75
N THR A 628 5.19 34.14 -20.98
CA THR A 628 6.63 33.91 -21.18
C THR A 628 6.93 32.43 -21.39
N LEU A 629 7.79 32.13 -22.36
CA LEU A 629 8.43 30.82 -22.48
C LEU A 629 9.69 30.80 -21.62
N ILE A 630 9.72 29.98 -20.59
CA ILE A 630 10.81 29.87 -19.61
C ILE A 630 11.53 28.53 -19.82
N LEU A 631 12.80 28.59 -20.19
CA LEU A 631 13.66 27.44 -20.44
C LEU A 631 14.76 27.39 -19.37
N GLU A 632 14.51 26.63 -18.31
CA GLU A 632 15.41 26.54 -17.15
C GLU A 632 16.14 25.21 -17.09
N GLY A 633 17.32 25.21 -16.47
CA GLY A 633 18.07 23.99 -16.22
C GLY A 633 17.62 23.29 -14.94
N ALA A 634 17.56 21.96 -14.99
CA ALA A 634 17.36 21.14 -13.79
C ALA A 634 18.71 20.89 -13.10
N LYS A 635 18.78 21.16 -11.79
CA LYS A 635 20.02 21.04 -11.02
C LYS A 635 20.21 19.62 -10.49
N SER A 636 21.43 19.11 -10.63
CA SER A 636 21.91 17.89 -9.98
C SER A 636 23.14 18.22 -9.14
N ARG A 637 23.33 17.55 -8.00
CA ARG A 637 24.41 17.85 -7.06
C ARG A 637 25.12 16.58 -6.61
N LEU A 638 26.45 16.65 -6.51
CA LEU A 638 27.28 15.59 -5.94
C LEU A 638 28.15 16.17 -4.82
N ASP A 639 27.91 15.71 -3.60
CA ASP A 639 28.71 16.06 -2.43
C ASP A 639 29.53 14.85 -1.96
N THR A 640 30.84 15.02 -1.86
CA THR A 640 31.74 14.01 -1.27
C THR A 640 32.52 14.63 -0.13
N SER A 641 32.58 13.95 1.02
CA SER A 641 33.37 14.43 2.17
C SER A 641 34.17 13.32 2.82
N ARG A 642 35.39 13.67 3.28
CA ARG A 642 36.26 12.79 4.06
C ARG A 642 36.81 13.51 5.27
N THR A 643 36.50 13.00 6.46
CA THR A 643 37.00 13.54 7.73
C THR A 643 37.79 12.48 8.50
N VAL A 644 38.99 12.84 8.97
CA VAL A 644 39.84 11.97 9.81
C VAL A 644 40.18 12.68 11.12
N ASN A 645 39.82 12.06 12.24
CA ASN A 645 40.11 12.56 13.59
C ASN A 645 41.01 11.58 14.35
N LYS A 646 42.14 12.07 14.88
CA LYS A 646 43.10 11.29 15.68
C LYS A 646 43.30 11.95 17.05
N LYS A 647 43.15 11.19 18.14
CA LYS A 647 43.55 11.59 19.50
C LYS A 647 44.71 10.72 19.99
N SER A 648 45.88 11.34 20.18
CA SER A 648 47.06 10.83 20.90
C SER A 648 47.79 12.01 21.58
N LEU A 649 48.81 11.76 22.42
CA LEU A 649 49.56 12.76 23.23
C LEU A 649 50.15 13.96 22.43
N VAL A 650 50.14 13.90 21.10
CA VAL A 650 50.30 15.04 20.19
C VAL A 650 49.00 15.16 19.39
N TRP A 651 48.34 16.32 19.43
CA TRP A 651 47.05 16.57 18.77
C TRP A 651 47.25 17.09 17.35
N GLN A 652 46.51 16.55 16.39
CA GLN A 652 46.34 17.16 15.07
C GLN A 652 45.00 16.69 14.48
N SER A 653 44.03 17.60 14.36
CA SER A 653 42.79 17.40 13.61
C SER A 653 42.97 17.94 12.20
N GLN A 654 42.70 17.13 11.18
CA GLN A 654 42.61 17.60 9.80
C GLN A 654 41.11 17.76 9.51
N SER A 655 40.60 19.00 9.41
CA SER A 655 39.21 19.21 8.97
C SER A 655 39.08 18.84 7.51
N GLY A 656 37.95 18.22 7.17
CA GLY A 656 37.79 17.36 6.00
C GLY A 656 38.04 18.07 4.67
N GLN A 657 38.64 17.33 3.73
CA GLN A 657 38.55 17.66 2.31
C GLN A 657 37.18 17.19 1.83
N GLY A 658 36.41 18.11 1.27
CA GLY A 658 35.14 17.81 0.62
C GLY A 658 35.05 18.58 -0.69
N GLU A 659 34.35 17.99 -1.65
CA GLU A 659 34.07 18.57 -2.96
C GLU A 659 32.56 18.55 -3.15
N SER A 660 32.03 19.66 -3.66
CA SER A 660 30.64 19.80 -4.06
C SER A 660 30.64 20.20 -5.53
N THR A 661 29.99 19.41 -6.37
CA THR A 661 29.84 19.69 -7.79
C THR A 661 28.36 19.81 -8.12
N GLU A 662 27.95 20.97 -8.61
CA GLU A 662 26.62 21.19 -9.16
C GLU A 662 26.69 21.09 -10.69
N THR A 663 25.73 20.37 -11.28
CA THR A 663 25.58 20.24 -12.72
C THR A 663 24.19 20.71 -13.12
N LEU A 664 24.11 21.44 -14.22
CA LEU A 664 22.87 21.99 -14.74
C LEU A 664 22.46 21.24 -16.01
N THR A 665 21.36 20.50 -15.96
CA THR A 665 20.75 19.83 -17.12
C THR A 665 19.84 20.81 -17.84
N LEU A 666 20.31 21.39 -18.94
CA LEU A 666 19.53 22.33 -19.75
C LEU A 666 18.41 21.62 -20.52
N VAL A 667 17.39 22.39 -20.92
CA VAL A 667 16.38 21.94 -21.89
C VAL A 667 17.08 21.44 -23.17
N ASN A 668 16.63 20.31 -23.71
CA ASN A 668 17.19 19.70 -24.92
C ASN A 668 16.07 19.41 -25.91
N ILE A 669 16.18 19.93 -27.13
CA ILE A 669 15.17 19.77 -28.18
C ILE A 669 15.83 19.17 -29.41
N GLN A 670 15.51 17.91 -29.70
CA GLN A 670 15.98 17.17 -30.87
C GLN A 670 14.93 17.23 -31.98
N GLY A 671 15.35 17.76 -33.13
CA GLY A 671 14.48 18.04 -34.27
C GLY A 671 14.36 19.55 -34.54
N PRO A 672 13.72 19.96 -35.65
CA PRO A 672 13.40 21.35 -35.89
C PRO A 672 12.34 21.85 -34.89
N VAL A 673 12.44 23.11 -34.50
CA VAL A 673 11.56 23.74 -33.51
C VAL A 673 11.06 25.09 -34.01
N THR A 674 9.80 25.39 -33.71
CA THR A 674 9.17 26.70 -33.95
C THR A 674 8.73 27.29 -32.62
N PHE A 675 9.21 28.51 -32.33
CA PHE A 675 8.85 29.26 -31.13
C PHE A 675 7.83 30.36 -31.46
N GLN A 676 6.64 30.26 -30.88
CA GLN A 676 5.60 31.27 -30.93
C GLN A 676 5.33 31.80 -29.52
N ALA A 677 6.22 32.67 -29.05
CA ALA A 677 6.12 33.36 -27.77
C ALA A 677 6.51 34.83 -27.94
N GLN A 678 5.85 35.73 -27.19
CA GLN A 678 6.22 37.15 -27.17
C GLN A 678 7.52 37.39 -26.41
N LYS A 679 7.67 36.72 -25.25
CA LYS A 679 8.85 36.77 -24.41
C LYS A 679 9.42 35.37 -24.19
N ILE A 680 10.74 35.25 -24.25
CA ILE A 680 11.46 34.00 -23.99
C ILE A 680 12.58 34.28 -23.00
N ILE A 681 12.70 33.45 -21.95
CA ILE A 681 13.80 33.48 -20.99
C ILE A 681 14.52 32.14 -21.07
N ALA A 682 15.82 32.14 -21.36
CA ALA A 682 16.61 30.90 -21.49
C ALA A 682 17.85 30.89 -20.60
N GLN A 683 17.89 29.96 -19.65
CA GLN A 683 19.01 29.83 -18.72
C GLN A 683 20.25 29.23 -19.42
N LEU A 684 21.40 29.88 -19.22
CA LEU A 684 22.72 29.37 -19.60
C LEU A 684 23.59 29.10 -18.38
N PRO A 685 24.57 28.18 -18.47
CA PRO A 685 25.59 28.01 -17.42
C PRO A 685 26.40 29.29 -17.22
N GLU A 686 26.92 29.50 -16.01
CA GLU A 686 27.72 30.67 -15.67
C GLU A 686 28.93 30.85 -16.63
N GLY A 687 29.17 32.08 -17.08
CA GLY A 687 30.30 32.42 -17.94
C GLY A 687 30.04 33.59 -18.87
N ASN A 688 30.97 33.84 -19.80
CA ASN A 688 30.75 34.82 -20.85
C ASN A 688 29.64 34.33 -21.79
N PHE A 689 28.60 35.15 -21.97
CA PHE A 689 27.41 34.82 -22.76
C PHE A 689 27.75 34.26 -24.15
N LYS A 690 28.52 35.00 -24.96
CA LYS A 690 28.80 34.62 -26.35
C LYS A 690 29.51 33.27 -26.44
N THR A 691 30.52 33.07 -25.61
CA THR A 691 31.28 31.81 -25.57
C THR A 691 30.44 30.64 -25.06
N GLN A 692 29.59 30.86 -24.04
CA GLN A 692 28.71 29.81 -23.55
C GLN A 692 27.64 29.45 -24.58
N LEU A 693 27.01 30.43 -25.22
CA LEU A 693 26.03 30.21 -26.27
C LEU A 693 26.60 29.41 -27.44
N GLU A 694 27.76 29.80 -27.98
CA GLU A 694 28.43 29.07 -29.08
C GLU A 694 28.78 27.62 -28.67
N LYS A 695 29.26 27.44 -27.43
CA LYS A 695 29.61 26.12 -26.89
C LYS A 695 28.39 25.23 -26.66
N GLN A 696 27.29 25.77 -26.13
CA GLN A 696 26.06 25.01 -25.89
C GLN A 696 25.36 24.68 -27.21
N ALA A 697 25.24 25.64 -28.12
CA ALA A 697 24.59 25.44 -29.42
C ALA A 697 25.27 24.36 -30.29
N ALA A 698 26.56 24.10 -30.08
CA ALA A 698 27.29 23.03 -30.76
C ALA A 698 26.93 21.62 -30.25
N GLN A 699 26.21 21.50 -29.13
CA GLN A 699 25.80 20.21 -28.57
C GLN A 699 24.56 19.64 -29.28
N PRO A 700 24.43 18.30 -29.37
CA PRO A 700 23.24 17.66 -29.92
C PRO A 700 21.96 18.12 -29.20
N GLY A 701 20.95 18.54 -29.97
CA GLY A 701 19.67 19.02 -29.43
C GLY A 701 19.69 20.43 -28.85
N GLN A 702 20.75 21.21 -29.08
CA GLN A 702 20.88 22.62 -28.65
C GLN A 702 20.95 23.62 -29.80
N ALA A 703 20.83 23.16 -31.05
CA ALA A 703 20.93 24.02 -32.24
C ALA A 703 19.88 25.15 -32.27
N TRP A 704 18.76 24.96 -31.59
CA TRP A 704 17.70 25.96 -31.44
C TRP A 704 18.15 27.23 -30.71
N MET A 705 19.17 27.17 -29.85
CA MET A 705 19.67 28.35 -29.13
C MET A 705 20.17 29.45 -30.07
N LEU A 706 20.73 29.10 -31.23
CA LEU A 706 21.15 30.08 -32.24
C LEU A 706 19.97 30.78 -32.89
N GLN A 707 18.80 30.12 -32.99
CA GLN A 707 17.58 30.73 -33.54
C GLN A 707 17.02 31.82 -32.61
N LEU A 708 17.33 31.73 -31.31
CA LEU A 708 16.88 32.70 -30.31
C LEU A 708 17.83 33.89 -30.17
N ALA A 709 19.12 33.71 -30.43
CA ALA A 709 20.16 34.72 -30.16
C ALA A 709 19.92 36.07 -30.86
N ASP A 710 19.29 36.06 -32.04
CA ASP A 710 18.99 37.26 -32.83
C ASP A 710 17.51 37.69 -32.75
N ARG A 711 16.68 37.01 -31.95
CA ARG A 711 15.24 37.27 -31.84
C ARG A 711 14.96 38.41 -30.85
N PRO A 712 14.15 39.42 -31.21
CA PRO A 712 13.68 40.44 -30.25
C PRO A 712 12.83 39.80 -29.14
N GLY A 713 13.02 40.22 -27.88
CA GLY A 713 12.23 39.74 -26.74
C GLY A 713 12.75 38.45 -26.09
N VAL A 714 14.00 38.07 -26.37
CA VAL A 714 14.71 36.97 -25.68
C VAL A 714 15.65 37.55 -24.64
N ASP A 715 15.53 37.08 -23.39
CA ASP A 715 16.40 37.40 -22.25
C ASP A 715 17.28 36.21 -21.84
#